data_AF-A0A1I8CHK5-F1
#
_entry.id   AF-A0A1I8CHK5-F1
#
_cell.length_a   1.000
_cell.length_b   1.000
_cell.length_c   1.000
_cell.angle_alpha   90.00
_cell.angle_beta   90.00
_cell.angle_gamma   90.00
#
_symmetry.space_group_name_H-M   'P 1'
#
loop_
_entity.id
_entity.type
_entity.pdbx_description
1 polymer ?
#
loop_
_entity_poly.entity_id
_entity_poly.type
_entity_poly.pdbx_seq_one_letter_code
_entity_poly.pdbx_strand_id
1 'polypeptide(L)'
;MSGNRRVIAEDDEESSRDTVQPESESHNIGTVPTADRNEELFGDEGDDVVYSDDDADGEDLFGDNFEEDYADQPELDQYSETGLDTEEDLSELGPGERRAAERAMNVRDGRVDEDEFEIDSNMTAADQFERQQHNDVDMDGGNQEQLGVYDIENLRGRSVAQHCSDAIVQREIKYRFSRFMRFFQDDKGGLKYESSLKEMVRNNKYSLRIDFCDLESEKGDIAIAYFLPEAPAIILPLLNEALTELISRSYSYFSKKAQNFVIRIENMSIVEELRNFRHNHLNSLLKTSGVVTITTGVLPRLAIIKYNCKFCMFVLGPFVQKEDEEVKPKRCPSCQTGGPFELNAEETIYQNYQRITIQEAPSDVDAGRLPRSKEVVLTGDLCDSCRPGDEVVVHGIYTNNYDGSMNAKHGFPLFNTLILANNIEKKYEMSCNKLTDEDIKAVKALSHDPKIAKRIFASIAPTIYGHEDIKQAIALALFRGVEKNPGDKHRIRGDINVLLCGDPGTAKSQFLRYAQHIAPRAILTTGQGASAVGLTAYVQRHPVTREWTLEAGAMVLADRGVCLIDEFDKMNDQDRTSIHEAMEQQSISISKAGIVSSLQARCTVIAAANPIGGRYDSTRTFADNVDLTEPILSRFDVLCVVRDIHNPEEDERLAKFVTNSHTLLHPELQDLIEKNGDDENEGPKIDEKSGLEIIPHGLLAKYIMYARDKIKPKLEGTSYERISNLFKDMRTESKITGSVAITARHIESMIRLAEAHAKLHLRQYVNDDDVNASTKMMLESFIQTQKASVMRQMRAAFRHHLAAPVRQFATINNAQNT
;
A
#
# COMPACT_ATOMS: atom_id res chain seq x y z
N MET A 1 -12.54 56.21 51.13
CA MET A 1 -12.65 54.83 50.58
C MET A 1 -13.85 54.77 49.63
N SER A 2 -13.87 53.78 48.72
CA SER A 2 -14.96 53.41 47.79
C SER A 2 -15.56 54.50 46.87
N GLY A 3 -15.05 54.54 45.63
CA GLY A 3 -15.87 54.82 44.43
C GLY A 3 -16.40 53.50 43.82
N ASN A 4 -17.10 53.46 42.68
CA ASN A 4 -17.33 54.53 41.70
C ASN A 4 -18.60 54.28 40.82
N ARG A 5 -19.29 55.37 40.43
CA ARG A 5 -20.12 55.67 39.22
C ARG A 5 -20.99 54.57 38.54
N ARG A 6 -22.30 54.75 38.29
CA ARG A 6 -23.09 55.72 37.45
C ARG A 6 -22.79 55.61 35.94
N VAL A 7 -23.71 55.34 34.98
CA VAL A 7 -25.13 55.73 34.67
C VAL A 7 -25.24 56.98 33.77
N ILE A 8 -26.29 57.03 32.92
CA ILE A 8 -26.71 58.04 31.89
C ILE A 8 -26.06 57.76 30.49
N ALA A 9 -26.69 57.70 29.30
CA ALA A 9 -28.06 57.88 28.70
C ALA A 9 -28.12 58.97 27.60
N GLU A 10 -29.15 58.88 26.72
CA GLU A 10 -29.62 59.83 25.67
C GLU A 10 -28.93 59.83 24.28
N ASP A 11 -29.63 59.21 23.31
CA ASP A 11 -30.20 59.72 22.03
C ASP A 11 -29.43 60.56 20.96
N ASP A 12 -29.98 60.41 19.72
CA ASP A 12 -30.06 61.34 18.57
C ASP A 12 -29.17 61.25 17.29
N GLU A 13 -29.89 61.45 16.17
CA GLU A 13 -29.58 62.01 14.83
C GLU A 13 -28.81 61.25 13.71
N GLU A 14 -29.59 60.92 12.66
CA GLU A 14 -29.48 61.31 11.23
C GLU A 14 -28.29 60.99 10.28
N SER A 15 -28.70 60.56 9.07
CA SER A 15 -28.26 61.03 7.73
C SER A 15 -27.28 60.21 6.85
N SER A 16 -27.86 59.64 5.78
CA SER A 16 -27.47 59.85 4.37
C SER A 16 -26.22 59.18 3.73
N ARG A 17 -26.30 59.13 2.38
CA ARG A 17 -25.24 58.84 1.37
C ARG A 17 -24.89 57.37 1.08
N ASP A 18 -24.54 56.99 -0.14
CA ASP A 18 -24.91 57.53 -1.47
C ASP A 18 -24.72 56.44 -2.53
N THR A 19 -25.48 56.50 -3.62
CA THR A 19 -25.28 55.68 -4.83
C THR A 19 -24.03 56.11 -5.60
N VAL A 20 -23.27 55.13 -6.12
CA VAL A 20 -22.28 55.34 -7.18
C VAL A 20 -22.53 54.37 -8.33
N GLN A 21 -23.04 54.89 -9.44
CA GLN A 21 -22.85 54.33 -10.78
C GLN A 21 -21.51 54.84 -11.34
N PRO A 22 -20.95 54.19 -12.37
CA PRO A 22 -20.92 54.84 -13.69
C PRO A 22 -21.69 53.98 -14.72
N GLU A 23 -22.63 54.55 -15.46
CA GLU A 23 -22.42 55.32 -16.70
C GLU A 23 -22.05 54.46 -17.92
N SER A 24 -22.95 54.51 -18.90
CA SER A 24 -22.85 53.86 -20.21
C SER A 24 -22.85 54.92 -21.30
N GLU A 25 -21.78 55.01 -22.09
CA GLU A 25 -21.72 55.65 -23.42
C GLU A 25 -20.53 54.99 -24.14
N SER A 26 -20.72 54.03 -25.05
CA SER A 26 -21.07 54.18 -26.47
C SER A 26 -20.03 54.94 -27.32
N HIS A 27 -19.31 54.21 -28.17
CA HIS A 27 -18.92 54.72 -29.49
C HIS A 27 -18.95 53.60 -30.55
N ASN A 28 -19.76 53.83 -31.59
CA ASN A 28 -19.79 53.05 -32.82
C ASN A 28 -18.59 53.38 -33.72
N ILE A 29 -18.15 52.40 -34.51
CA ILE A 29 -17.70 52.39 -35.94
C ILE A 29 -17.24 50.94 -36.20
N GLY A 30 -17.55 50.24 -37.29
CA GLY A 30 -18.32 50.55 -38.49
C GLY A 30 -18.60 49.25 -39.29
N THR A 31 -19.31 49.35 -40.41
CA THR A 31 -19.97 48.22 -41.11
C THR A 31 -19.09 47.37 -42.06
N VAL A 32 -19.46 46.08 -42.13
CA VAL A 32 -19.27 45.06 -43.19
C VAL A 32 -19.15 45.65 -44.62
N PRO A 33 -18.37 45.04 -45.55
CA PRO A 33 -18.99 44.06 -46.47
C PRO A 33 -18.11 42.88 -46.96
N THR A 34 -18.78 42.02 -47.72
CA THR A 34 -18.53 40.70 -48.32
C THR A 34 -17.44 40.53 -49.40
N ALA A 35 -16.99 39.27 -49.53
CA ALA A 35 -16.79 38.48 -50.76
C ALA A 35 -15.46 38.53 -51.57
N ASP A 36 -15.25 37.36 -52.22
CA ASP A 36 -14.28 36.98 -53.26
C ASP A 36 -12.78 36.97 -52.94
N ARG A 37 -11.89 36.20 -53.61
CA ARG A 37 -11.90 34.88 -54.30
C ARG A 37 -10.58 34.84 -55.10
N ASN A 38 -9.79 33.76 -54.98
CA ASN A 38 -8.57 33.48 -55.80
C ASN A 38 -7.41 34.51 -55.60
N GLU A 39 -6.13 34.24 -55.88
CA GLU A 39 -5.36 33.05 -56.31
C GLU A 39 -3.85 33.27 -55.97
N GLU A 40 -2.98 32.32 -56.36
CA GLU A 40 -1.50 32.42 -56.46
C GLU A 40 -0.63 32.29 -55.18
N LEU A 41 0.59 31.70 -55.23
CA LEU A 41 1.15 30.57 -56.01
C LEU A 41 2.58 30.27 -55.50
N PHE A 42 3.02 28.98 -55.50
CA PHE A 42 4.39 28.50 -55.16
C PHE A 42 4.88 28.77 -53.71
N GLY A 43 5.76 27.99 -53.08
CA GLY A 43 6.54 26.79 -53.46
C GLY A 43 7.86 26.84 -52.66
N ASP A 44 8.02 25.99 -51.64
CA ASP A 44 8.86 24.76 -51.63
C ASP A 44 10.26 25.01 -51.01
N GLU A 45 11.06 23.97 -50.78
CA GLU A 45 12.26 23.87 -49.88
C GLU A 45 11.86 23.71 -48.37
N GLY A 46 12.18 22.65 -47.62
CA GLY A 46 13.12 21.52 -47.76
C GLY A 46 14.27 21.63 -46.73
N ASP A 47 14.76 20.60 -46.02
CA ASP A 47 14.34 19.19 -45.82
C ASP A 47 15.09 18.62 -44.56
N ASP A 48 15.13 17.29 -44.38
CA ASP A 48 16.04 16.49 -43.51
C ASP A 48 15.75 16.39 -41.99
N VAL A 49 15.80 15.23 -41.29
CA VAL A 49 16.07 13.79 -41.57
C VAL A 49 15.47 12.95 -40.42
N VAL A 50 15.31 11.61 -40.39
CA VAL A 50 15.70 10.46 -41.27
C VAL A 50 14.59 9.38 -41.21
N TYR A 51 14.51 8.49 -42.22
CA TYR A 51 14.15 7.06 -42.06
C TYR A 51 15.14 6.23 -42.90
N SER A 52 15.50 5.03 -42.45
CA SER A 52 16.43 4.13 -43.16
C SER A 52 15.68 3.09 -43.98
N ASP A 53 16.05 2.94 -45.25
CA ASP A 53 15.60 1.87 -46.14
C ASP A 53 16.03 0.48 -45.64
N ASP A 54 15.17 -0.52 -45.87
CA ASP A 54 15.53 -1.89 -46.29
C ASP A 54 14.21 -2.68 -46.51
N ASP A 55 13.58 -2.54 -47.67
CA ASP A 55 12.52 -3.43 -48.19
C ASP A 55 12.29 -3.13 -49.70
N ALA A 56 13.25 -3.55 -50.52
CA ALA A 56 13.22 -3.37 -51.98
C ALA A 56 13.45 -4.71 -52.70
N ASP A 57 12.40 -5.53 -52.79
CA ASP A 57 12.27 -6.64 -53.75
C ASP A 57 10.78 -7.02 -53.90
N GLY A 58 10.06 -6.24 -54.71
CA GLY A 58 8.68 -6.53 -55.12
C GLY A 58 8.59 -6.56 -56.65
N GLU A 59 8.54 -7.76 -57.24
CA GLU A 59 8.35 -7.92 -58.68
C GLU A 59 6.90 -7.61 -59.09
N ASP A 60 6.73 -6.76 -60.11
CA ASP A 60 5.43 -6.22 -60.49
C ASP A 60 4.67 -7.19 -61.42
N LEU A 61 3.73 -7.95 -60.84
CA LEU A 61 3.01 -9.07 -61.45
C LEU A 61 2.05 -8.72 -62.61
N PHE A 62 2.04 -7.47 -63.09
CA PHE A 62 1.17 -6.98 -64.17
C PHE A 62 1.92 -6.31 -65.34
N GLY A 63 3.21 -6.65 -65.52
CA GLY A 63 4.01 -6.21 -66.67
C GLY A 63 3.63 -6.85 -68.01
N ASP A 64 4.08 -6.24 -69.11
CA ASP A 64 3.70 -6.55 -70.50
C ASP A 64 4.13 -7.95 -71.04
N ASN A 65 4.71 -8.83 -70.21
CA ASN A 65 5.23 -10.15 -70.62
C ASN A 65 4.25 -11.32 -70.41
N PHE A 66 3.04 -11.08 -69.89
CA PHE A 66 2.07 -12.14 -69.54
C PHE A 66 1.63 -13.03 -70.72
N GLU A 67 1.87 -12.61 -71.97
CA GLU A 67 1.57 -13.42 -73.16
C GLU A 67 2.64 -14.49 -73.47
N GLU A 68 3.83 -14.44 -72.87
CA GLU A 68 4.89 -15.46 -73.07
C GLU A 68 4.63 -16.75 -72.27
N ASP A 69 3.96 -16.68 -71.12
CA ASP A 69 3.64 -17.84 -70.26
C ASP A 69 2.57 -18.79 -70.86
N TYR A 70 1.86 -18.35 -71.90
CA TYR A 70 0.85 -19.14 -72.62
C TYR A 70 1.36 -19.81 -73.91
N ALA A 71 2.68 -19.87 -74.11
CA ALA A 71 3.29 -20.56 -75.24
C ALA A 71 3.40 -22.08 -75.00
N ASP A 72 2.70 -22.88 -75.82
CA ASP A 72 2.76 -24.35 -75.77
C ASP A 72 4.22 -24.87 -75.87
N GLN A 73 4.74 -25.49 -74.81
CA GLN A 73 6.06 -26.14 -74.79
C GLN A 73 5.92 -27.67 -74.95
N PRO A 74 6.07 -28.23 -76.18
CA PRO A 74 5.80 -29.64 -76.46
C PRO A 74 6.79 -30.65 -75.86
N GLU A 75 7.81 -30.19 -75.11
CA GLU A 75 8.74 -31.04 -74.36
C GLU A 75 8.26 -31.34 -72.92
N LEU A 76 7.34 -30.54 -72.36
CA LEU A 76 6.79 -30.73 -71.01
C LEU A 76 5.43 -31.44 -70.99
N ASP A 77 4.67 -31.38 -72.08
CA ASP A 77 3.34 -32.00 -72.23
C ASP A 77 3.35 -33.50 -72.55
N GLN A 78 4.52 -34.16 -72.49
CA GLN A 78 4.63 -35.62 -72.55
C GLN A 78 4.94 -36.17 -71.16
N TYR A 79 3.97 -36.89 -70.57
CA TYR A 79 4.17 -37.63 -69.33
C TYR A 79 5.35 -38.61 -69.46
N SER A 80 6.30 -38.54 -68.52
CA SER A 80 7.38 -39.52 -68.43
C SER A 80 6.83 -40.89 -68.02
N GLU A 81 7.02 -41.93 -68.86
CA GLU A 81 6.57 -43.30 -68.56
C GLU A 81 7.22 -43.94 -67.32
N THR A 82 8.29 -43.33 -66.77
CA THR A 82 8.95 -43.79 -65.55
C THR A 82 8.17 -43.35 -64.31
N GLY A 83 7.41 -44.28 -63.72
CA GLY A 83 6.64 -44.06 -62.49
C GLY A 83 5.16 -44.46 -62.58
N LEU A 84 4.70 -44.98 -63.73
CA LEU A 84 3.40 -45.63 -63.84
C LEU A 84 3.50 -47.08 -63.34
N ASP A 85 2.89 -47.38 -62.20
CA ASP A 85 2.66 -48.77 -61.76
C ASP A 85 1.67 -49.44 -62.70
N THR A 86 2.18 -50.32 -63.58
CA THR A 86 1.38 -51.11 -64.54
C THR A 86 1.21 -52.57 -64.11
N GLU A 87 1.30 -52.86 -62.81
CA GLU A 87 1.05 -54.21 -62.27
C GLU A 87 -0.27 -54.26 -61.49
N GLU A 88 -1.10 -55.27 -61.78
CA GLU A 88 -2.55 -55.29 -61.49
C GLU A 88 -2.90 -55.90 -60.11
N ASP A 89 -1.94 -55.98 -59.18
CA ASP A 89 -2.06 -56.66 -57.88
C ASP A 89 -1.87 -55.70 -56.68
N LEU A 90 -2.90 -54.91 -56.37
CA LEU A 90 -2.97 -54.09 -55.16
C LEU A 90 -3.43 -54.92 -53.94
N SER A 91 -2.52 -55.14 -52.99
CA SER A 91 -2.88 -55.63 -51.64
C SER A 91 -3.43 -54.49 -50.78
N GLU A 92 -4.49 -54.76 -50.00
CA GLU A 92 -5.10 -53.76 -49.12
C GLU A 92 -4.11 -53.28 -48.03
N LEU A 93 -3.67 -52.02 -48.10
CA LEU A 93 -2.83 -51.43 -47.05
C LEU A 93 -3.55 -51.43 -45.69
N GLY A 94 -2.80 -51.74 -44.63
CA GLY A 94 -3.35 -51.75 -43.28
C GLY A 94 -3.82 -50.35 -42.84
N PRO A 95 -4.86 -50.25 -41.98
CA PRO A 95 -5.35 -48.95 -41.50
C PRO A 95 -4.32 -48.13 -40.71
N GLY A 96 -3.24 -48.76 -40.22
CA GLY A 96 -2.09 -48.06 -39.62
C GLY A 96 -1.19 -47.38 -40.66
N GLU A 97 -0.89 -48.06 -41.76
CA GLU A 97 -0.03 -47.56 -42.84
C GLU A 97 -0.72 -46.46 -43.63
N ARG A 98 -2.02 -46.62 -43.90
CA ARG A 98 -2.87 -45.59 -44.51
C ARG A 98 -2.84 -44.28 -43.72
N ARG A 99 -2.97 -44.35 -42.38
CA ARG A 99 -2.89 -43.19 -41.50
C ARG A 99 -1.49 -42.57 -41.43
N ALA A 100 -0.43 -43.35 -41.63
CA ALA A 100 0.93 -42.83 -41.71
C ALA A 100 1.18 -42.05 -43.01
N ALA A 101 0.72 -42.57 -44.16
CA ALA A 101 0.81 -41.90 -45.45
C ALA A 101 -0.03 -40.61 -45.48
N GLU A 102 -1.23 -40.63 -44.90
CA GLU A 102 -2.11 -39.46 -44.77
C GLU A 102 -1.48 -38.37 -43.90
N ARG A 103 -0.82 -38.75 -42.80
CA ARG A 103 -0.05 -37.81 -41.96
C ARG A 103 1.15 -37.20 -42.69
N ALA A 104 1.87 -38.00 -43.48
CA ALA A 104 2.99 -37.52 -44.29
C ALA A 104 2.56 -36.53 -45.38
N MET A 105 1.40 -36.75 -46.02
CA MET A 105 0.85 -35.77 -46.98
C MET A 105 0.38 -34.49 -46.29
N ASN A 106 -0.28 -34.57 -45.12
CA ASN A 106 -0.71 -33.38 -44.39
C ASN A 106 0.46 -32.49 -43.92
N VAL A 107 1.61 -33.08 -43.56
CA VAL A 107 2.84 -32.32 -43.27
C VAL A 107 3.39 -31.66 -44.54
N ARG A 108 3.41 -32.37 -45.68
CA ARG A 108 3.90 -31.82 -46.96
C ARG A 108 3.00 -30.69 -47.49
N ASP A 109 1.70 -30.79 -47.27
CA ASP A 109 0.70 -29.82 -47.73
C ASP A 109 0.45 -28.70 -46.70
N GLY A 110 1.28 -28.59 -45.64
CA GLY A 110 1.26 -27.48 -44.67
C GLY A 110 -0.02 -27.40 -43.83
N ARG A 111 -0.63 -28.54 -43.50
CA ARG A 111 -1.94 -28.64 -42.82
C ARG A 111 -1.86 -29.09 -41.36
N VAL A 112 -0.69 -29.03 -40.74
CA VAL A 112 -0.44 -29.40 -39.34
C VAL A 112 0.54 -28.39 -38.75
N ASP A 113 0.17 -27.74 -37.65
CA ASP A 113 1.04 -26.83 -36.91
C ASP A 113 2.05 -27.62 -36.06
N GLU A 114 3.23 -27.03 -35.79
CA GLU A 114 4.38 -27.74 -35.17
C GLU A 114 4.15 -28.21 -33.72
N ASP A 115 3.10 -27.71 -33.04
CA ASP A 115 2.84 -27.96 -31.61
C ASP A 115 2.23 -29.35 -31.29
N GLU A 116 1.90 -30.19 -32.28
CA GLU A 116 1.39 -31.55 -32.03
C GLU A 116 2.49 -32.56 -31.62
N PHE A 117 3.72 -32.09 -31.37
CA PHE A 117 4.90 -32.94 -31.11
C PHE A 117 5.11 -33.43 -29.67
N GLU A 118 4.38 -32.93 -28.66
CA GLU A 118 4.61 -33.28 -27.24
C GLU A 118 3.41 -33.91 -26.50
N ILE A 119 2.95 -35.09 -26.94
CA ILE A 119 2.27 -36.04 -26.02
C ILE A 119 3.05 -37.36 -25.98
N ASP A 120 3.81 -37.50 -24.89
CA ASP A 120 4.84 -38.52 -24.70
C ASP A 120 4.30 -39.92 -24.32
N SER A 121 5.14 -40.89 -24.65
CA SER A 121 5.09 -42.35 -24.47
C SER A 121 5.03 -42.88 -23.02
N ASN A 122 4.46 -42.12 -22.07
CA ASN A 122 4.60 -42.36 -20.61
C ASN A 122 3.29 -42.48 -19.80
N MET A 123 2.15 -42.90 -20.39
CA MET A 123 0.95 -43.25 -19.61
C MET A 123 1.00 -44.67 -19.01
N THR A 124 0.64 -44.80 -17.74
CA THR A 124 0.58 -46.10 -17.05
C THR A 124 -0.81 -46.73 -17.11
N ALA A 125 -0.89 -48.06 -16.98
CA ALA A 125 -2.16 -48.80 -17.07
C ALA A 125 -3.20 -48.42 -16.00
N ALA A 126 -2.81 -47.70 -14.93
CA ALA A 126 -3.74 -47.18 -13.93
C ALA A 126 -4.62 -46.05 -14.49
N ASP A 127 -4.04 -45.13 -15.28
CA ASP A 127 -4.75 -43.98 -15.87
C ASP A 127 -5.85 -44.40 -16.85
N GLN A 128 -5.67 -45.53 -17.53
CA GLN A 128 -6.68 -46.11 -18.42
C GLN A 128 -7.83 -46.77 -17.65
N PHE A 129 -7.57 -47.29 -16.45
CA PHE A 129 -8.58 -48.00 -15.65
C PHE A 129 -9.54 -47.04 -14.94
N GLU A 130 -9.04 -45.91 -14.41
CA GLU A 130 -9.89 -44.86 -13.82
C GLU A 130 -10.77 -44.17 -14.88
N ARG A 131 -10.24 -43.94 -16.09
CA ARG A 131 -11.03 -43.40 -17.21
C ARG A 131 -12.16 -44.32 -17.66
N GLN A 132 -12.04 -45.64 -17.51
CA GLN A 132 -13.11 -46.57 -17.87
C GLN A 132 -14.22 -46.64 -16.81
N GLN A 133 -13.89 -46.64 -15.51
CA GLN A 133 -14.92 -46.68 -14.46
C GLN A 133 -15.83 -45.44 -14.42
N HIS A 134 -15.35 -44.29 -14.89
CA HIS A 134 -16.13 -43.05 -14.86
C HIS A 134 -17.20 -42.93 -15.96
N ASN A 135 -17.25 -43.88 -16.91
CA ASN A 135 -18.22 -43.88 -18.02
C ASN A 135 -19.47 -44.75 -17.78
N ASP A 136 -19.50 -45.59 -16.74
CA ASP A 136 -20.55 -46.62 -16.54
C ASP A 136 -21.65 -46.24 -15.54
N VAL A 137 -21.73 -44.98 -15.09
CA VAL A 137 -22.66 -44.57 -14.00
C VAL A 137 -23.85 -43.70 -14.46
N ASP A 138 -23.73 -42.95 -15.55
CA ASP A 138 -24.78 -41.99 -15.98
C ASP A 138 -25.62 -42.51 -17.16
N MET A 139 -26.49 -43.48 -16.86
CA MET A 139 -27.54 -43.97 -17.77
C MET A 139 -28.95 -43.77 -17.18
N ASP A 140 -29.31 -42.51 -16.86
CA ASP A 140 -30.71 -42.10 -16.81
C ASP A 140 -30.94 -40.59 -17.04
N GLY A 141 -31.89 -40.25 -17.92
CA GLY A 141 -32.64 -38.99 -17.81
C GLY A 141 -32.07 -37.66 -18.35
N GLY A 142 -31.91 -37.52 -19.67
CA GLY A 142 -32.14 -36.23 -20.36
C GLY A 142 -31.03 -35.71 -21.28
N ASN A 143 -31.42 -35.15 -22.43
CA ASN A 143 -30.52 -34.63 -23.48
C ASN A 143 -29.46 -33.64 -22.93
N GLN A 144 -28.25 -34.14 -22.71
CA GLN A 144 -27.04 -33.34 -22.70
C GLN A 144 -26.24 -33.73 -23.94
N GLU A 145 -26.20 -32.83 -24.93
CA GLU A 145 -25.24 -32.93 -26.01
C GLU A 145 -23.84 -32.79 -25.41
N GLN A 146 -23.04 -33.86 -25.48
CA GLN A 146 -21.62 -33.81 -25.17
C GLN A 146 -20.93 -33.00 -26.28
N LEU A 147 -20.82 -31.69 -26.03
CA LEU A 147 -20.18 -30.74 -26.92
C LEU A 147 -18.67 -30.67 -26.62
N GLY A 148 -17.88 -30.59 -27.68
CA GLY A 148 -16.42 -30.51 -27.59
C GLY A 148 -15.91 -29.21 -26.97
N VAL A 149 -14.58 -29.16 -26.77
CA VAL A 149 -13.85 -27.98 -26.29
C VAL A 149 -14.27 -26.76 -27.10
N TYR A 150 -14.77 -25.74 -26.41
CA TYR A 150 -15.26 -24.50 -27.02
C TYR A 150 -14.21 -23.41 -26.80
N ASP A 151 -13.65 -22.87 -27.88
CA ASP A 151 -12.65 -21.80 -27.79
C ASP A 151 -13.31 -20.51 -27.29
N ILE A 152 -13.01 -20.16 -26.03
CA ILE A 152 -13.50 -18.94 -25.39
C ILE A 152 -12.89 -17.68 -26.03
N GLU A 153 -11.73 -17.83 -26.67
CA GLU A 153 -11.01 -16.77 -27.36
C GLU A 153 -11.75 -16.25 -28.60
N ASN A 154 -12.63 -17.06 -29.20
CA ASN A 154 -13.43 -16.62 -30.34
C ASN A 154 -14.69 -15.86 -29.89
N LEU A 155 -14.53 -14.54 -29.73
CA LEU A 155 -15.59 -13.60 -29.32
C LEU A 155 -16.79 -13.53 -30.31
N ARG A 156 -16.67 -14.09 -31.52
CA ARG A 156 -17.74 -14.12 -32.56
C ARG A 156 -18.38 -12.74 -32.83
N GLY A 157 -17.61 -11.66 -32.71
CA GLY A 157 -18.07 -10.28 -32.91
C GLY A 157 -19.09 -9.77 -31.87
N ARG A 158 -19.24 -10.45 -30.73
CA ARG A 158 -20.09 -10.00 -29.61
C ARG A 158 -19.26 -9.19 -28.60
N SER A 159 -19.91 -8.34 -27.80
CA SER A 159 -19.24 -7.73 -26.64
C SER A 159 -18.93 -8.78 -25.58
N VAL A 160 -17.84 -8.61 -24.82
CA VAL A 160 -17.42 -9.57 -23.78
C VAL A 160 -18.53 -9.80 -22.76
N ALA A 161 -19.25 -8.74 -22.36
CA ALA A 161 -20.38 -8.86 -21.44
C ALA A 161 -21.51 -9.79 -21.96
N GLN A 162 -21.74 -9.85 -23.27
CA GLN A 162 -22.70 -10.79 -23.87
C GLN A 162 -22.11 -12.19 -23.98
N HIS A 163 -20.84 -12.30 -24.40
CA HIS A 163 -20.14 -13.59 -24.52
C HIS A 163 -20.05 -14.31 -23.16
N CYS A 164 -19.64 -13.61 -22.09
CA CYS A 164 -19.63 -14.14 -20.71
C CYS A 164 -21.02 -14.37 -20.10
N SER A 165 -22.11 -13.96 -20.78
CA SER A 165 -23.48 -14.27 -20.36
C SER A 165 -23.98 -15.62 -20.88
N ASP A 166 -23.32 -16.21 -21.89
CA ASP A 166 -23.69 -17.51 -22.45
C ASP A 166 -23.37 -18.63 -21.45
N ALA A 167 -24.37 -19.47 -21.11
CA ALA A 167 -24.26 -20.47 -20.05
C ALA A 167 -23.16 -21.54 -20.26
N ILE A 168 -22.74 -21.75 -21.51
CA ILE A 168 -21.61 -22.63 -21.87
C ILE A 168 -20.29 -21.99 -21.42
N VAL A 169 -20.06 -20.73 -21.81
CA VAL A 169 -18.88 -19.93 -21.43
C VAL A 169 -18.80 -19.79 -19.91
N GLN A 170 -19.92 -19.56 -19.23
CA GLN A 170 -19.95 -19.49 -17.77
C GLN A 170 -19.51 -20.78 -17.08
N ARG A 171 -19.89 -21.94 -17.62
CA ARG A 171 -19.46 -23.24 -17.08
C ARG A 171 -17.97 -23.48 -17.30
N GLU A 172 -17.47 -23.12 -18.47
CA GLU A 172 -16.05 -23.25 -18.82
C GLU A 172 -15.16 -22.33 -17.98
N ILE A 173 -15.54 -21.05 -17.80
CA ILE A 173 -14.82 -20.11 -16.91
C ILE A 173 -14.75 -20.66 -15.47
N LYS A 174 -15.85 -21.22 -14.94
CA LYS A 174 -15.86 -21.87 -13.62
C LYS A 174 -14.94 -23.09 -13.55
N TYR A 175 -14.88 -23.88 -14.62
CA TYR A 175 -14.02 -25.07 -14.71
C TYR A 175 -12.53 -24.68 -14.76
N ARG A 176 -12.15 -23.77 -15.66
CA ARG A 176 -10.79 -23.25 -15.78
C ARG A 176 -10.31 -22.60 -14.48
N PHE A 177 -11.10 -21.70 -13.90
CA PHE A 177 -10.77 -21.11 -12.60
C PHE A 177 -10.65 -22.16 -11.46
N SER A 178 -11.47 -23.21 -11.49
CA SER A 178 -11.35 -24.33 -10.53
C SER A 178 -10.10 -25.18 -10.74
N ARG A 179 -9.58 -25.24 -11.98
CA ARG A 179 -8.29 -25.86 -12.33
C ARG A 179 -7.14 -24.96 -11.86
N PHE A 180 -7.15 -23.68 -12.20
CA PHE A 180 -6.17 -22.68 -11.73
C PHE A 180 -5.98 -22.74 -10.21
N MET A 181 -7.06 -22.65 -9.43
CA MET A 181 -7.05 -22.72 -7.96
C MET A 181 -6.46 -24.01 -7.37
N ARG A 182 -6.32 -25.08 -8.15
CA ARG A 182 -5.75 -26.38 -7.72
C ARG A 182 -4.33 -26.62 -8.21
N PHE A 183 -4.03 -26.21 -9.44
CA PHE A 183 -2.79 -26.54 -10.14
C PHE A 183 -1.78 -25.39 -10.19
N PHE A 184 -2.18 -24.16 -9.86
CA PHE A 184 -1.28 -23.01 -9.84
C PHE A 184 -0.14 -23.23 -8.83
N GLN A 185 1.08 -23.23 -9.37
CA GLN A 185 2.32 -23.30 -8.61
C GLN A 185 3.04 -21.95 -8.73
N ASP A 186 3.43 -21.43 -7.57
CA ASP A 186 4.34 -20.30 -7.45
C ASP A 186 5.69 -20.61 -8.13
N ASP A 187 6.55 -19.61 -8.35
CA ASP A 187 7.86 -19.76 -9.01
C ASP A 187 8.80 -20.76 -8.32
N LYS A 188 8.45 -21.14 -7.09
CA LYS A 188 9.19 -22.07 -6.21
C LYS A 188 8.51 -23.43 -6.05
N GLY A 189 7.55 -23.76 -6.91
CA GLY A 189 6.83 -25.05 -6.92
C GLY A 189 5.82 -25.22 -5.77
N GLY A 190 5.45 -24.14 -5.08
CA GLY A 190 4.52 -24.16 -3.95
C GLY A 190 3.07 -23.85 -4.35
N LEU A 191 2.11 -24.58 -3.78
CA LEU A 191 0.68 -24.32 -3.97
C LEU A 191 0.22 -23.11 -3.12
N LYS A 192 0.46 -21.89 -3.64
CA LYS A 192 0.13 -20.59 -3.02
C LYS A 192 -1.35 -20.46 -2.65
N TYR A 193 -2.25 -20.89 -3.54
CA TYR A 193 -3.69 -20.79 -3.32
C TYR A 193 -4.24 -21.82 -2.33
N GLU A 194 -3.67 -23.03 -2.27
CA GLU A 194 -4.10 -24.06 -1.31
C GLU A 194 -3.70 -23.70 0.14
N SER A 195 -2.50 -23.16 0.32
CA SER A 195 -2.03 -22.65 1.63
C SER A 195 -2.83 -21.42 2.08
N SER A 196 -3.09 -20.47 1.18
CA SER A 196 -3.96 -19.31 1.43
C SER A 196 -5.40 -19.72 1.79
N LEU A 197 -5.96 -20.74 1.13
CA LEU A 197 -7.28 -21.29 1.46
C LEU A 197 -7.31 -21.93 2.85
N LYS A 198 -6.27 -22.70 3.22
CA LYS A 198 -6.12 -23.28 4.56
C LYS A 198 -6.06 -22.19 5.64
N GLU A 199 -5.35 -21.10 5.39
CA GLU A 199 -5.30 -19.96 6.31
C GLU A 199 -6.66 -19.22 6.40
N MET A 200 -7.34 -19.00 5.27
CA MET A 200 -8.67 -18.39 5.24
C MET A 200 -9.68 -19.17 6.10
N VAL A 201 -9.71 -20.50 5.95
CA VAL A 201 -10.56 -21.40 6.75
C VAL A 201 -10.17 -21.38 8.22
N ARG A 202 -8.86 -21.42 8.55
CA ARG A 202 -8.35 -21.34 9.93
C ARG A 202 -8.78 -20.05 10.63
N ASN A 203 -8.75 -18.93 9.91
CA ASN A 203 -9.12 -17.61 10.40
C ASN A 203 -10.64 -17.33 10.31
N ASN A 204 -11.44 -18.27 9.78
CA ASN A 204 -12.87 -18.10 9.47
C ASN A 204 -13.18 -16.84 8.64
N LYS A 205 -12.30 -16.47 7.70
CA LYS A 205 -12.54 -15.35 6.77
C LYS A 205 -13.46 -15.81 5.63
N TYR A 206 -14.26 -14.88 5.11
CA TYR A 206 -15.15 -15.11 3.97
C TYR A 206 -14.55 -14.62 2.64
N SER A 207 -13.44 -13.86 2.71
CA SER A 207 -12.74 -13.31 1.57
C SER A 207 -11.44 -14.05 1.27
N LEU A 208 -11.26 -14.43 0.01
CA LEU A 208 -9.99 -14.93 -0.54
C LEU A 208 -9.35 -13.84 -1.40
N ARG A 209 -8.05 -13.61 -1.21
CA ARG A 209 -7.25 -12.68 -2.02
C ARG A 209 -6.57 -13.43 -3.17
N ILE A 210 -6.60 -12.86 -4.37
CA ILE A 210 -5.98 -13.40 -5.59
C ILE A 210 -5.19 -12.29 -6.25
N ASP A 211 -3.90 -12.54 -6.50
CA ASP A 211 -3.03 -11.61 -7.21
C ASP A 211 -3.35 -11.64 -8.72
N PHE A 212 -3.55 -10.48 -9.34
CA PHE A 212 -3.84 -10.42 -10.79
C PHE A 212 -2.68 -10.91 -11.65
N CYS A 213 -1.43 -10.62 -11.26
CA CYS A 213 -0.23 -11.07 -11.98
C CYS A 213 -0.12 -12.61 -12.05
N ASP A 214 -0.62 -13.33 -11.04
CA ASP A 214 -0.68 -14.81 -11.06
C ASP A 214 -1.60 -15.33 -12.17
N LEU A 215 -2.70 -14.61 -12.47
CA LEU A 215 -3.63 -14.94 -13.56
C LEU A 215 -3.08 -14.58 -14.94
N GLU A 216 -2.18 -13.59 -15.01
CA GLU A 216 -1.52 -13.10 -16.23
C GLU A 216 -0.32 -13.98 -16.64
N SER A 217 0.30 -14.68 -15.68
CA SER A 217 1.43 -15.60 -15.95
C SER A 217 1.08 -16.76 -16.90
N GLU A 218 2.08 -17.32 -17.58
CA GLU A 218 1.93 -18.46 -18.53
C GLU A 218 1.31 -19.73 -17.90
N LYS A 219 1.36 -19.86 -16.57
CA LYS A 219 0.73 -20.96 -15.80
C LYS A 219 -0.72 -20.65 -15.38
N GLY A 220 -1.19 -19.44 -15.69
CA GLY A 220 -2.53 -18.93 -15.42
C GLY A 220 -3.48 -19.03 -16.62
N ASP A 221 -4.74 -18.63 -16.40
CA ASP A 221 -5.75 -18.56 -17.45
C ASP A 221 -5.79 -17.15 -18.06
N ILE A 222 -4.94 -16.88 -19.06
CA ILE A 222 -4.84 -15.58 -19.76
C ILE A 222 -6.22 -15.06 -20.23
N ALA A 223 -7.08 -15.96 -20.71
CA ALA A 223 -8.45 -15.61 -21.11
C ALA A 223 -9.28 -15.00 -19.96
N ILE A 224 -9.13 -15.48 -18.73
CA ILE A 224 -9.82 -14.90 -17.55
C ILE A 224 -9.22 -13.53 -17.23
N ALA A 225 -7.89 -13.38 -17.32
CA ALA A 225 -7.22 -12.09 -17.11
C ALA A 225 -7.68 -11.03 -18.14
N TYR A 226 -7.94 -11.41 -19.40
CA TYR A 226 -8.48 -10.51 -20.42
C TYR A 226 -9.95 -10.12 -20.18
N PHE A 227 -10.83 -11.06 -19.81
CA PHE A 227 -12.25 -10.73 -19.62
C PHE A 227 -12.54 -9.97 -18.32
N LEU A 228 -11.72 -10.16 -17.27
CA LEU A 228 -11.97 -9.63 -15.93
C LEU A 228 -12.04 -8.09 -15.84
N PRO A 229 -11.21 -7.30 -16.55
CA PRO A 229 -11.32 -5.85 -16.60
C PRO A 229 -12.55 -5.34 -17.36
N GLU A 230 -12.97 -6.02 -18.43
CA GLU A 230 -14.06 -5.56 -19.31
C GLU A 230 -15.45 -5.90 -18.75
N ALA A 231 -15.63 -7.08 -18.13
CA ALA A 231 -16.94 -7.53 -17.62
C ALA A 231 -16.93 -8.02 -16.14
N PRO A 232 -16.35 -7.27 -15.18
CA PRO A 232 -16.18 -7.71 -13.80
C PRO A 232 -17.50 -8.01 -13.08
N ALA A 233 -18.58 -7.31 -13.42
CA ALA A 233 -19.89 -7.47 -12.80
C ALA A 233 -20.53 -8.86 -13.04
N ILE A 234 -20.15 -9.54 -14.12
CA ILE A 234 -20.60 -10.91 -14.44
C ILE A 234 -19.58 -11.93 -13.91
N ILE A 235 -18.28 -11.64 -14.09
CA ILE A 235 -17.21 -12.59 -13.79
C ILE A 235 -17.02 -12.77 -12.28
N LEU A 236 -17.01 -11.71 -11.48
CA LEU A 236 -16.81 -11.82 -10.02
C LEU A 236 -17.84 -12.76 -9.34
N PRO A 237 -19.17 -12.67 -9.62
CA PRO A 237 -20.13 -13.68 -9.17
C PRO A 237 -19.81 -15.12 -9.59
N LEU A 238 -19.40 -15.36 -10.85
CA LEU A 238 -19.05 -16.70 -11.34
C LEU A 238 -17.84 -17.29 -10.61
N LEU A 239 -16.81 -16.46 -10.35
CA LEU A 239 -15.64 -16.85 -9.57
C LEU A 239 -16.01 -17.14 -8.11
N ASN A 240 -16.88 -16.33 -7.50
CA ASN A 240 -17.40 -16.55 -6.13
C ASN A 240 -18.15 -17.88 -6.00
N GLU A 241 -18.96 -18.24 -7.00
CA GLU A 241 -19.65 -19.53 -7.07
C GLU A 241 -18.65 -20.70 -7.21
N ALA A 242 -17.66 -20.59 -8.10
CA ALA A 242 -16.61 -21.61 -8.25
C ALA A 242 -15.79 -21.81 -6.96
N LEU A 243 -15.42 -20.73 -6.26
CA LEU A 243 -14.77 -20.81 -4.95
C LEU A 243 -15.67 -21.49 -3.90
N THR A 244 -16.96 -21.18 -3.90
CA THR A 244 -17.93 -21.80 -2.98
C THR A 244 -18.08 -23.30 -3.26
N GLU A 245 -18.11 -23.71 -4.52
CA GLU A 245 -18.07 -25.13 -4.91
C GLU A 245 -16.77 -25.82 -4.42
N LEU A 246 -15.60 -25.23 -4.67
CA LEU A 246 -14.32 -25.78 -4.20
C LEU A 246 -14.29 -25.97 -2.68
N ILE A 247 -14.74 -24.98 -1.91
CA ILE A 247 -14.81 -25.02 -0.45
C ILE A 247 -15.84 -26.06 0.02
N SER A 248 -16.97 -26.22 -0.67
CA SER A 248 -17.98 -27.23 -0.32
C SER A 248 -17.41 -28.65 -0.44
N ARG A 249 -16.55 -28.89 -1.44
CA ARG A 249 -15.89 -30.18 -1.70
C ARG A 249 -14.76 -30.45 -0.69
N SER A 250 -13.91 -29.47 -0.39
CA SER A 250 -12.77 -29.64 0.54
C SER A 250 -13.14 -29.54 2.02
N TYR A 251 -14.10 -28.70 2.39
CA TYR A 251 -14.44 -28.36 3.77
C TYR A 251 -15.95 -28.28 4.02
N SER A 252 -16.65 -29.42 3.90
CA SER A 252 -18.11 -29.55 4.11
C SER A 252 -18.64 -28.95 5.44
N TYR A 253 -17.85 -28.94 6.52
CA TYR A 253 -18.22 -28.30 7.79
C TYR A 253 -18.28 -26.76 7.69
N PHE A 254 -17.41 -26.14 6.88
CA PHE A 254 -17.27 -24.69 6.79
C PHE A 254 -18.39 -24.06 5.94
N SER A 255 -18.80 -24.73 4.85
CA SER A 255 -19.95 -24.35 4.01
C SER A 255 -21.28 -24.25 4.81
N LYS A 256 -21.45 -25.01 5.90
CA LYS A 256 -22.65 -24.90 6.76
C LYS A 256 -22.73 -23.61 7.60
N LYS A 257 -21.62 -22.87 7.74
CA LYS A 257 -21.56 -21.60 8.48
C LYS A 257 -21.56 -20.37 7.58
N ALA A 258 -21.25 -20.54 6.30
CA ALA A 258 -21.00 -19.47 5.35
C ALA A 258 -21.67 -19.81 4.02
N GLN A 259 -22.70 -19.06 3.63
CA GLN A 259 -23.40 -19.32 2.37
C GLN A 259 -22.67 -18.74 1.15
N ASN A 260 -21.95 -17.62 1.32
CA ASN A 260 -21.28 -16.92 0.23
C ASN A 260 -19.81 -16.67 0.58
N PHE A 261 -18.89 -17.01 -0.33
CA PHE A 261 -17.49 -16.59 -0.30
C PHE A 261 -17.24 -15.54 -1.39
N VAL A 262 -16.30 -14.61 -1.14
CA VAL A 262 -16.02 -13.51 -2.07
C VAL A 262 -14.53 -13.46 -2.42
N ILE A 263 -14.24 -13.29 -3.71
CA ILE A 263 -12.89 -13.11 -4.23
C ILE A 263 -12.54 -11.62 -4.28
N ARG A 264 -11.36 -11.31 -3.76
CA ARG A 264 -10.75 -9.98 -3.68
C ARG A 264 -9.53 -9.99 -4.60
N ILE A 265 -9.50 -9.11 -5.59
CA ILE A 265 -8.39 -9.01 -6.55
C ILE A 265 -7.34 -8.04 -6.00
N GLU A 266 -6.09 -8.47 -5.93
CA GLU A 266 -4.92 -7.68 -5.57
C GLU A 266 -4.07 -7.39 -6.82
N ASN A 267 -3.21 -6.36 -6.75
CA ASN A 267 -2.08 -6.18 -7.68
C ASN A 267 -2.38 -6.16 -9.19
N MET A 268 -3.52 -5.59 -9.61
CA MET A 268 -3.75 -5.25 -11.02
C MET A 268 -2.63 -4.34 -11.56
N SER A 269 -2.17 -4.61 -12.79
CA SER A 269 -0.96 -4.00 -13.38
C SER A 269 -1.13 -2.50 -13.68
N ILE A 270 -2.30 -2.11 -14.20
CA ILE A 270 -2.63 -0.71 -14.52
C ILE A 270 -3.08 0.03 -13.24
N VAL A 271 -2.48 1.19 -12.94
CA VAL A 271 -2.94 2.14 -11.91
C VAL A 271 -3.50 3.38 -12.60
N GLU A 272 -4.75 3.75 -12.28
CA GLU A 272 -5.34 5.02 -12.72
C GLU A 272 -5.37 6.07 -11.60
N GLU A 273 -5.18 7.32 -11.98
CA GLU A 273 -5.45 8.48 -11.13
C GLU A 273 -6.96 8.82 -11.14
N LEU A 274 -7.50 9.30 -10.01
CA LEU A 274 -8.89 9.76 -9.92
C LEU A 274 -9.23 10.87 -10.94
N ARG A 275 -8.20 11.59 -11.43
CA ARG A 275 -8.30 12.61 -12.47
C ARG A 275 -8.66 12.07 -13.84
N ASN A 276 -8.21 10.85 -14.15
CA ASN A 276 -8.20 10.28 -15.50
C ASN A 276 -9.44 9.44 -15.81
N PHE A 277 -10.30 9.19 -14.82
CA PHE A 277 -11.63 8.62 -15.04
C PHE A 277 -12.44 9.39 -16.10
N ARG A 278 -12.84 8.69 -17.16
CA ARG A 278 -13.71 9.17 -18.25
C ARG A 278 -14.87 8.19 -18.47
N HIS A 279 -15.67 8.42 -19.50
CA HIS A 279 -16.78 7.54 -19.88
C HIS A 279 -16.32 6.17 -20.37
N ASN A 280 -15.11 6.06 -20.93
CA ASN A 280 -14.53 4.77 -21.36
C ASN A 280 -14.37 3.76 -20.22
N HIS A 281 -14.23 4.23 -18.99
CA HIS A 281 -13.97 3.36 -17.83
C HIS A 281 -15.28 2.97 -17.11
N LEU A 282 -16.44 3.22 -17.72
CA LEU A 282 -17.73 2.83 -17.16
C LEU A 282 -17.92 1.31 -17.20
N ASN A 283 -18.27 0.74 -16.05
CA ASN A 283 -18.44 -0.68 -15.76
C ASN A 283 -17.17 -1.55 -15.86
N SER A 284 -16.00 -0.96 -16.12
CA SER A 284 -14.72 -1.69 -16.06
C SER A 284 -14.19 -1.79 -14.62
N LEU A 285 -13.29 -2.75 -14.39
CA LEU A 285 -12.53 -2.88 -13.15
C LEU A 285 -11.30 -1.98 -13.19
N LEU A 286 -11.12 -1.15 -12.16
CA LEU A 286 -10.05 -0.17 -12.08
C LEU A 286 -9.31 -0.28 -10.74
N LYS A 287 -8.01 0.01 -10.75
CA LYS A 287 -7.17 0.17 -9.56
C LYS A 287 -6.77 1.64 -9.42
N THR A 288 -7.10 2.26 -8.30
CA THR A 288 -6.79 3.67 -8.05
C THR A 288 -6.27 3.91 -6.64
N SER A 289 -5.41 4.91 -6.48
CA SER A 289 -4.83 5.32 -5.19
C SER A 289 -5.37 6.66 -4.71
N GLY A 290 -5.56 6.80 -3.40
CA GLY A 290 -5.89 8.09 -2.80
C GLY A 290 -5.98 8.06 -1.28
N VAL A 291 -6.22 9.23 -0.69
CA VAL A 291 -6.40 9.41 0.76
C VAL A 291 -7.89 9.35 1.08
N VAL A 292 -8.26 8.54 2.07
CA VAL A 292 -9.64 8.53 2.58
C VAL A 292 -9.89 9.81 3.38
N THR A 293 -10.89 10.60 2.99
CA THR A 293 -11.21 11.88 3.64
C THR A 293 -12.36 11.76 4.61
N ILE A 294 -13.48 11.20 4.16
CA ILE A 294 -14.71 11.05 4.95
C ILE A 294 -15.14 9.59 4.89
N THR A 295 -15.52 9.04 6.03
CA THR A 295 -16.12 7.71 6.14
C THR A 295 -17.45 7.81 6.87
N THR A 296 -18.52 7.23 6.32
CA THR A 296 -19.75 7.06 7.10
C THR A 296 -19.54 5.98 8.17
N GLY A 297 -20.40 5.96 9.18
CA GLY A 297 -20.57 4.76 10.00
C GLY A 297 -21.02 3.56 9.15
N VAL A 298 -20.86 2.36 9.70
CA VAL A 298 -21.37 1.12 9.08
C VAL A 298 -22.88 1.06 9.29
N LEU A 299 -23.62 0.94 8.19
CA LEU A 299 -25.09 0.86 8.18
C LEU A 299 -25.53 -0.49 7.60
N PRO A 300 -26.56 -1.15 8.14
CA PRO A 300 -27.11 -2.35 7.52
C PRO A 300 -27.96 -1.96 6.29
N ARG A 301 -27.58 -2.46 5.11
CA ARG A 301 -28.36 -2.38 3.88
C ARG A 301 -29.06 -3.72 3.63
N LEU A 302 -30.21 -3.67 2.97
CA LEU A 302 -30.93 -4.86 2.53
C LEU A 302 -30.24 -5.50 1.31
N ALA A 303 -29.94 -6.79 1.36
CA ALA A 303 -29.38 -7.56 0.25
C ALA A 303 -30.45 -8.43 -0.42
N ILE A 304 -31.18 -9.22 0.37
CA ILE A 304 -32.34 -9.99 -0.08
C ILE A 304 -33.56 -9.52 0.71
N ILE A 305 -34.53 -8.97 0.00
CA ILE A 305 -35.78 -8.46 0.55
C ILE A 305 -36.88 -9.49 0.34
N LYS A 306 -37.66 -9.73 1.39
CA LYS A 306 -38.96 -10.39 1.32
C LYS A 306 -40.04 -9.44 1.82
N TYR A 307 -41.20 -9.49 1.19
CA TYR A 307 -42.32 -8.62 1.54
C TYR A 307 -43.54 -9.45 1.93
N ASN A 308 -44.24 -9.06 2.98
CA ASN A 308 -45.53 -9.64 3.36
C ASN A 308 -46.66 -8.81 2.72
N CYS A 309 -47.56 -9.47 2.00
CA CYS A 309 -48.74 -8.80 1.44
C CYS A 309 -49.84 -8.67 2.48
N LYS A 310 -50.25 -7.44 2.83
CA LYS A 310 -51.28 -7.18 3.87
C LYS A 310 -52.62 -7.87 3.62
N PHE A 311 -53.00 -8.11 2.35
CA PHE A 311 -54.32 -8.65 2.01
C PHE A 311 -54.42 -10.17 2.12
N CYS A 312 -53.32 -10.90 1.94
CA CYS A 312 -53.34 -12.37 1.92
C CYS A 312 -52.26 -13.02 2.81
N MET A 313 -51.49 -12.22 3.56
CA MET A 313 -50.37 -12.65 4.43
C MET A 313 -49.33 -13.56 3.75
N PHE A 314 -49.28 -13.54 2.41
CA PHE A 314 -48.32 -14.33 1.64
C PHE A 314 -46.97 -13.61 1.57
N VAL A 315 -45.90 -14.37 1.78
CA VAL A 315 -44.51 -13.90 1.67
C VAL A 315 -44.10 -13.84 0.20
N LEU A 316 -43.67 -12.66 -0.25
CA LEU A 316 -43.28 -12.34 -1.62
C LEU A 316 -41.76 -12.31 -1.74
N GLY A 317 -41.25 -12.90 -2.82
CA GLY A 317 -39.81 -12.92 -3.08
C GLY A 317 -39.09 -14.00 -2.25
N PRO A 318 -37.83 -14.26 -2.61
CA PRO A 318 -36.75 -13.30 -2.44
C PRO A 318 -36.58 -12.34 -3.62
N PHE A 319 -36.46 -11.04 -3.33
CA PHE A 319 -36.01 -10.02 -4.28
C PHE A 319 -34.58 -9.61 -3.93
N VAL A 320 -33.66 -9.72 -4.89
CA VAL A 320 -32.30 -9.18 -4.72
C VAL A 320 -32.37 -7.67 -4.91
N GLN A 321 -31.91 -6.92 -3.91
CA GLN A 321 -31.94 -5.46 -3.92
C GLN A 321 -30.77 -4.91 -4.75
N LYS A 322 -31.08 -4.34 -5.91
CA LYS A 322 -30.08 -3.64 -6.74
C LYS A 322 -29.57 -2.37 -6.04
N GLU A 323 -28.42 -1.87 -6.48
CA GLU A 323 -27.80 -0.65 -5.95
C GLU A 323 -28.65 0.60 -6.28
N ASP A 324 -29.23 0.62 -7.48
CA ASP A 324 -29.72 1.85 -8.13
C ASP A 324 -31.22 2.11 -7.97
N GLU A 325 -32.02 1.10 -7.63
CA GLU A 325 -33.48 1.20 -7.55
C GLU A 325 -34.05 0.33 -6.41
N GLU A 326 -34.97 0.87 -5.61
CA GLU A 326 -35.72 0.11 -4.59
C GLU A 326 -36.64 -0.93 -5.26
N VAL A 327 -36.31 -2.22 -5.12
CA VAL A 327 -37.03 -3.31 -5.80
C VAL A 327 -38.35 -3.62 -5.09
N LYS A 328 -39.38 -2.83 -5.38
CA LYS A 328 -40.74 -3.02 -4.86
C LYS A 328 -41.56 -3.92 -5.79
N PRO A 329 -42.15 -5.03 -5.31
CA PRO A 329 -43.07 -5.83 -6.13
C PRO A 329 -44.28 -4.99 -6.54
N LYS A 330 -44.70 -5.10 -7.80
CA LYS A 330 -45.86 -4.36 -8.33
C LYS A 330 -47.20 -5.10 -8.14
N ARG A 331 -47.16 -6.43 -7.98
CA ARG A 331 -48.34 -7.31 -7.80
C ARG A 331 -47.97 -8.51 -6.93
N CYS A 332 -48.91 -8.96 -6.10
CA CYS A 332 -48.82 -10.23 -5.38
C CYS A 332 -49.23 -11.40 -6.32
N PRO A 333 -48.53 -12.56 -6.34
CA PRO A 333 -48.94 -13.70 -7.15
C PRO A 333 -50.20 -14.40 -6.62
N SER A 334 -50.45 -14.38 -5.30
CA SER A 334 -51.60 -15.06 -4.69
C SER A 334 -52.92 -14.30 -4.80
N CYS A 335 -52.91 -12.96 -4.69
CA CYS A 335 -54.13 -12.15 -4.73
C CYS A 335 -54.20 -11.18 -5.93
N GLN A 336 -53.18 -11.13 -6.79
CA GLN A 336 -53.02 -10.25 -7.96
C GLN A 336 -53.15 -8.73 -7.69
N THR A 337 -53.39 -8.34 -6.45
CA THR A 337 -53.60 -6.96 -6.02
C THR A 337 -52.25 -6.23 -5.91
N GLY A 338 -52.20 -4.99 -6.42
CA GLY A 338 -51.12 -4.04 -6.18
C GLY A 338 -51.25 -3.37 -4.82
N GLY A 339 -51.32 -4.16 -3.74
CA GLY A 339 -51.53 -3.68 -2.38
C GLY A 339 -50.27 -3.07 -1.76
N PRO A 340 -50.38 -2.40 -0.60
CA PRO A 340 -49.21 -2.04 0.18
C PRO A 340 -48.51 -3.30 0.68
N PHE A 341 -47.19 -3.36 0.47
CA PHE A 341 -46.33 -4.46 0.87
C PHE A 341 -45.48 -4.02 2.07
N GLU A 342 -45.46 -4.80 3.15
CA GLU A 342 -44.61 -4.56 4.32
C GLU A 342 -43.35 -5.43 4.25
N LEU A 343 -42.21 -4.88 4.67
CA LEU A 343 -40.95 -5.61 4.66
C LEU A 343 -40.92 -6.66 5.80
N ASN A 344 -40.62 -7.91 5.46
CA ASN A 344 -40.54 -8.99 6.44
C ASN A 344 -39.14 -9.01 7.09
N ALA A 345 -38.99 -8.27 8.19
CA ALA A 345 -37.71 -8.08 8.86
C ALA A 345 -37.05 -9.38 9.39
N GLU A 346 -37.83 -10.47 9.57
CA GLU A 346 -37.33 -11.76 10.08
C GLU A 346 -36.65 -12.60 8.98
N GLU A 347 -37.16 -12.55 7.75
CA GLU A 347 -36.64 -13.34 6.63
C GLU A 347 -35.81 -12.52 5.61
N THR A 348 -35.69 -11.20 5.80
CA THR A 348 -34.79 -10.34 5.02
C THR A 348 -33.34 -10.52 5.43
N ILE A 349 -32.43 -10.65 4.46
CA ILE A 349 -30.99 -10.72 4.72
C ILE A 349 -30.39 -9.32 4.57
N TYR A 350 -29.72 -8.88 5.63
CA TYR A 350 -28.98 -7.61 5.70
C TYR A 350 -27.49 -7.84 5.40
N GLN A 351 -26.86 -6.84 4.81
CA GLN A 351 -25.43 -6.78 4.53
C GLN A 351 -24.88 -5.43 5.02
N ASN A 352 -23.67 -5.43 5.58
CA ASN A 352 -23.01 -4.19 5.97
C ASN A 352 -22.73 -3.32 4.74
N TYR A 353 -23.03 -2.03 4.86
CA TYR A 353 -22.78 -1.01 3.86
C TYR A 353 -22.06 0.16 4.52
N GLN A 354 -21.01 0.66 3.87
CA GLN A 354 -20.29 1.86 4.28
C GLN A 354 -19.94 2.66 3.03
N ARG A 355 -20.04 3.99 3.11
CA ARG A 355 -19.61 4.87 2.02
C ARG A 355 -18.41 5.69 2.50
N ILE A 356 -17.40 5.77 1.65
CA ILE A 356 -16.18 6.55 1.90
C ILE A 356 -15.97 7.54 0.75
N THR A 357 -15.31 8.65 1.02
CA THR A 357 -14.83 9.57 -0.03
C THR A 357 -13.32 9.49 -0.10
N ILE A 358 -12.80 9.23 -1.30
CA ILE A 358 -11.37 9.18 -1.57
C ILE A 358 -10.99 10.43 -2.36
N GLN A 359 -9.86 11.03 -2.00
CA GLN A 359 -9.28 12.19 -2.64
C GLN A 359 -7.89 11.85 -3.20
N GLU A 360 -7.49 12.50 -4.29
CA GLU A 360 -6.12 12.44 -4.80
C GLU A 360 -5.10 12.75 -3.69
N ALA A 361 -3.99 12.00 -3.62
CA ALA A 361 -2.95 12.26 -2.63
C ALA A 361 -2.25 13.59 -2.96
N PRO A 362 -1.90 14.43 -1.96
CA PRO A 362 -1.36 15.77 -2.21
C PRO A 362 0.00 15.77 -2.91
N SER A 363 0.72 14.65 -2.88
CA SER A 363 1.99 14.44 -3.59
C SER A 363 1.82 14.26 -5.10
N ASP A 364 0.67 13.72 -5.53
CA ASP A 364 0.42 13.29 -6.91
C ASP A 364 -0.31 14.41 -7.71
N VAL A 365 -0.56 15.57 -7.09
CA VAL A 365 -1.35 16.66 -7.69
C VAL A 365 -0.44 17.77 -8.22
N ASP A 366 -0.61 18.11 -9.50
CA ASP A 366 0.04 19.27 -10.14
C ASP A 366 -0.05 20.53 -9.28
N ALA A 367 1.09 21.22 -9.11
CA ALA A 367 1.16 22.47 -8.36
C ALA A 367 0.12 23.49 -8.86
N GLY A 368 -0.76 23.94 -7.95
CA GLY A 368 -1.79 24.94 -8.22
C GLY A 368 -3.13 24.40 -8.74
N ARG A 369 -3.30 23.09 -8.94
CA ARG A 369 -4.60 22.48 -9.25
C ARG A 369 -5.33 22.02 -7.99
N LEU A 370 -6.67 22.08 -8.02
CA LEU A 370 -7.49 21.51 -6.96
C LEU A 370 -7.51 19.97 -7.07
N PRO A 371 -7.32 19.24 -5.95
CA PRO A 371 -7.46 17.79 -5.90
C PRO A 371 -8.92 17.38 -6.12
N ARG A 372 -9.15 16.27 -6.83
CA ARG A 372 -10.49 15.71 -7.04
C ARG A 372 -10.80 14.63 -6.01
N SER A 373 -12.10 14.43 -5.77
CA SER A 373 -12.63 13.38 -4.90
C SER A 373 -13.70 12.56 -5.61
N LYS A 374 -13.83 11.29 -5.20
CA LYS A 374 -14.84 10.33 -5.65
C LYS A 374 -15.45 9.59 -4.48
N GLU A 375 -16.71 9.20 -4.62
CA GLU A 375 -17.39 8.33 -3.64
C GLU A 375 -17.11 6.86 -3.95
N VAL A 376 -16.80 6.09 -2.92
CA VAL A 376 -16.57 4.64 -2.99
C VAL A 376 -17.49 3.93 -2.00
N VAL A 377 -18.14 2.87 -2.45
CA VAL A 377 -19.05 2.04 -1.66
C VAL A 377 -18.32 0.76 -1.25
N LEU A 378 -18.35 0.47 0.04
CA LEU A 378 -17.81 -0.73 0.66
C LEU A 378 -18.97 -1.62 1.11
N THR A 379 -18.84 -2.93 0.89
CA THR A 379 -19.88 -3.91 1.24
C THR A 379 -19.30 -5.05 2.08
N GLY A 380 -20.11 -5.59 2.99
CA GLY A 380 -19.79 -6.79 3.76
C GLY A 380 -18.54 -6.66 4.64
N ASP A 381 -17.53 -7.47 4.33
CA ASP A 381 -16.23 -7.58 5.01
C ASP A 381 -15.28 -6.40 4.79
N LEU A 382 -15.51 -5.57 3.76
CA LEU A 382 -14.70 -4.36 3.52
C LEU A 382 -15.05 -3.20 4.45
N CYS A 383 -16.16 -3.29 5.20
CA CYS A 383 -16.58 -2.25 6.14
C CYS A 383 -15.62 -2.14 7.35
N ASP A 384 -15.37 -0.92 7.83
CA ASP A 384 -14.42 -0.57 8.90
C ASP A 384 -12.94 -0.94 8.61
N SER A 385 -12.61 -1.29 7.35
CA SER A 385 -11.24 -1.51 6.91
C SER A 385 -10.41 -0.22 6.94
N CYS A 386 -10.99 0.90 6.51
CA CYS A 386 -10.29 2.17 6.25
C CYS A 386 -10.68 3.25 7.25
N ARG A 387 -9.72 4.10 7.63
CA ARG A 387 -9.94 5.27 8.48
C ARG A 387 -9.68 6.57 7.69
N PRO A 388 -10.34 7.69 8.03
CA PRO A 388 -9.96 9.00 7.54
C PRO A 388 -8.46 9.24 7.76
N GLY A 389 -7.77 9.74 6.73
CA GLY A 389 -6.33 9.95 6.70
C GLY A 389 -5.49 8.75 6.25
N ASP A 390 -6.05 7.54 6.13
CA ASP A 390 -5.30 6.40 5.57
C ASP A 390 -5.12 6.57 4.04
N GLU A 391 -3.90 6.34 3.53
CA GLU A 391 -3.62 6.15 2.10
C GLU A 391 -4.00 4.73 1.66
N VAL A 392 -4.92 4.63 0.71
CA VAL A 392 -5.50 3.38 0.23
C VAL A 392 -5.35 3.24 -1.29
N VAL A 393 -5.21 1.99 -1.72
CA VAL A 393 -5.38 1.54 -3.10
C VAL A 393 -6.70 0.77 -3.15
N VAL A 394 -7.63 1.24 -3.97
CA VAL A 394 -8.93 0.59 -4.18
C VAL A 394 -8.95 -0.05 -5.55
N HIS A 395 -9.24 -1.35 -5.57
CA HIS A 395 -9.68 -2.06 -6.76
C HIS A 395 -11.21 -2.06 -6.76
N GLY A 396 -11.84 -1.53 -7.79
CA GLY A 396 -13.29 -1.41 -7.83
C GLY A 396 -13.86 -1.19 -9.21
N ILE A 397 -15.16 -1.47 -9.35
CA ILE A 397 -15.91 -1.27 -10.59
C ILE A 397 -16.40 0.18 -10.59
N TYR A 398 -16.10 0.94 -11.65
CA TYR A 398 -16.58 2.31 -11.77
C TYR A 398 -17.97 2.32 -12.42
N THR A 399 -19.00 2.57 -11.61
CA THR A 399 -20.40 2.56 -12.06
C THR A 399 -21.01 3.96 -12.02
N ASN A 400 -22.13 4.13 -12.72
CA ASN A 400 -22.90 5.35 -12.73
C ASN A 400 -24.33 5.11 -12.22
N ASN A 401 -24.87 6.09 -11.49
CA ASN A 401 -26.27 6.08 -11.07
C ASN A 401 -26.97 7.37 -11.50
N TYR A 402 -28.27 7.26 -11.79
CA TYR A 402 -29.10 8.38 -12.21
C TYR A 402 -29.68 9.08 -10.98
N ASP A 403 -29.21 10.29 -10.68
CA ASP A 403 -29.80 11.15 -9.65
C ASP A 403 -30.65 12.27 -10.28
N GLY A 404 -31.97 12.19 -10.08
CA GLY A 404 -32.91 13.23 -10.49
C GLY A 404 -32.64 14.59 -9.82
N SER A 405 -31.98 14.62 -8.66
CA SER A 405 -31.66 15.87 -7.94
C SER A 405 -30.58 16.69 -8.64
N MET A 406 -29.61 16.05 -9.30
CA MET A 406 -28.59 16.74 -10.09
C MET A 406 -29.12 17.18 -11.46
N ASN A 407 -29.93 16.35 -12.12
CA ASN A 407 -30.56 16.73 -13.39
C ASN A 407 -31.38 18.04 -13.23
N ALA A 408 -32.15 18.16 -12.15
CA ALA A 408 -32.91 19.37 -11.83
C ALA A 408 -32.07 20.62 -11.55
N LYS A 409 -30.80 20.47 -11.10
CA LYS A 409 -29.90 21.61 -10.82
C LYS A 409 -29.09 22.05 -12.03
N HIS A 410 -28.69 21.09 -12.87
CA HIS A 410 -27.76 21.35 -13.99
C HIS A 410 -28.46 21.53 -15.33
N GLY A 411 -29.75 21.17 -15.47
CA GLY A 411 -30.52 21.34 -16.71
C GLY A 411 -30.12 20.37 -17.84
N PHE A 412 -29.17 19.47 -17.57
CA PHE A 412 -28.70 18.41 -18.45
C PHE A 412 -28.69 17.09 -17.68
N PRO A 413 -28.91 15.95 -18.34
CA PRO A 413 -28.90 14.63 -17.71
C PRO A 413 -27.49 14.22 -17.30
N LEU A 414 -27.09 14.65 -16.10
CA LEU A 414 -25.84 14.23 -15.46
C LEU A 414 -26.09 12.98 -14.62
N PHE A 415 -25.29 11.95 -14.85
CA PHE A 415 -25.19 10.79 -13.98
C PHE A 415 -24.17 11.08 -12.88
N ASN A 416 -24.46 10.62 -11.66
CA ASN A 416 -23.46 10.56 -10.61
C ASN A 416 -22.59 9.30 -10.82
N THR A 417 -21.37 9.32 -10.28
CA THR A 417 -20.37 8.28 -10.52
C THR A 417 -19.84 7.77 -9.19
N LEU A 418 -19.82 6.45 -9.01
CA LEU A 418 -19.42 5.79 -7.78
C LEU A 418 -18.50 4.61 -8.09
N ILE A 419 -17.62 4.28 -7.16
CA ILE A 419 -16.75 3.10 -7.28
C ILE A 419 -17.28 2.03 -6.32
N LEU A 420 -17.61 0.85 -6.85
CA LEU A 420 -17.93 -0.33 -6.05
C LEU A 420 -16.62 -1.03 -5.71
N ALA A 421 -16.15 -0.91 -4.46
CA ALA A 421 -14.90 -1.52 -4.05
C ALA A 421 -15.02 -3.05 -4.07
N ASN A 422 -14.21 -3.69 -4.92
CA ASN A 422 -13.98 -5.13 -4.83
C ASN A 422 -12.85 -5.47 -3.87
N ASN A 423 -11.79 -4.65 -3.77
CA ASN A 423 -10.73 -4.85 -2.79
C ASN A 423 -10.19 -3.49 -2.34
N ILE A 424 -9.69 -3.43 -1.10
CA ILE A 424 -9.00 -2.26 -0.58
C ILE A 424 -7.74 -2.72 0.14
N GLU A 425 -6.62 -2.16 -0.28
CA GLU A 425 -5.34 -2.32 0.35
C GLU A 425 -4.88 -0.98 0.89
N LYS A 426 -4.36 -0.94 2.12
CA LYS A 426 -3.65 0.26 2.58
C LYS A 426 -2.26 0.20 1.98
N LYS A 427 -1.73 1.31 1.43
CA LYS A 427 -0.31 1.35 1.01
C LYS A 427 0.61 0.92 2.16
N TYR A 428 0.23 1.29 3.38
CA TYR A 428 0.87 0.81 4.61
C TYR A 428 0.90 -0.73 4.68
N GLU A 429 -0.26 -1.38 4.61
CA GLU A 429 -0.37 -2.83 4.75
C GLU A 429 0.27 -3.61 3.59
N MET A 430 0.38 -3.02 2.40
CA MET A 430 1.06 -3.59 1.23
C MET A 430 2.53 -3.92 1.53
N SER A 431 3.26 -3.01 2.20
CA SER A 431 4.63 -3.27 2.66
C SER A 431 4.73 -4.23 3.85
N CYS A 432 3.60 -4.51 4.53
CA CYS A 432 3.54 -5.24 5.79
C CYS A 432 3.13 -6.72 5.66
N ASN A 433 2.17 -7.03 4.79
CA ASN A 433 1.37 -8.25 4.90
C ASN A 433 1.85 -9.43 4.03
N LYS A 434 2.81 -9.25 3.13
CA LYS A 434 3.52 -10.36 2.46
C LYS A 434 4.88 -10.59 3.12
N LEU A 435 4.85 -10.90 4.41
CA LEU A 435 6.02 -11.41 5.13
C LEU A 435 6.12 -12.92 4.89
N THR A 436 6.76 -13.31 3.79
CA THR A 436 6.83 -14.72 3.39
C THR A 436 7.62 -15.54 4.42
N ASP A 437 7.43 -16.86 4.44
CA ASP A 437 8.27 -17.74 5.26
C ASP A 437 9.76 -17.65 4.87
N GLU A 438 10.07 -17.15 3.68
CA GLU A 438 11.42 -16.85 3.21
C GLU A 438 11.96 -15.52 3.78
N ASP A 439 11.17 -14.44 3.78
CA ASP A 439 11.52 -13.20 4.48
C ASP A 439 11.80 -13.49 5.96
N ILE A 440 10.99 -14.34 6.59
CA ILE A 440 11.19 -14.76 7.99
C ILE A 440 12.48 -15.57 8.16
N LYS A 441 12.86 -16.41 7.19
CA LYS A 441 14.15 -17.12 7.20
C LYS A 441 15.32 -16.14 7.02
N ALA A 442 15.23 -15.18 6.11
CA ALA A 442 16.24 -14.16 5.87
C ALA A 442 16.44 -13.24 7.09
N VAL A 443 15.34 -12.74 7.66
CA VAL A 443 15.33 -11.97 8.93
C VAL A 443 15.98 -12.76 10.07
N LYS A 444 15.68 -14.07 10.18
CA LYS A 444 16.33 -14.94 11.17
C LYS A 444 17.82 -15.13 10.88
N ALA A 445 18.23 -15.39 9.65
CA ALA A 445 19.64 -15.54 9.28
C ALA A 445 20.44 -14.29 9.68
N LEU A 446 19.99 -13.10 9.25
CA LEU A 446 20.59 -11.82 9.61
C LEU A 446 20.66 -11.57 11.13
N SER A 447 19.66 -12.02 11.90
CA SER A 447 19.65 -11.82 13.36
C SER A 447 20.70 -12.62 14.12
N HIS A 448 21.22 -13.72 13.54
CA HIS A 448 22.28 -14.52 14.16
C HIS A 448 23.66 -13.87 14.00
N ASP A 449 23.82 -12.87 13.13
CA ASP A 449 25.10 -12.22 12.92
C ASP A 449 25.53 -11.36 14.13
N PRO A 450 26.73 -11.57 14.69
CA PRO A 450 27.18 -10.87 15.89
C PRO A 450 27.40 -9.36 15.69
N LYS A 451 27.39 -8.88 14.44
CA LYS A 451 27.55 -7.46 14.08
C LYS A 451 26.24 -6.79 13.61
N ILE A 452 25.08 -7.45 13.73
CA ILE A 452 23.80 -6.96 13.18
C ILE A 452 23.44 -5.53 13.64
N ALA A 453 23.73 -5.15 14.89
CA ALA A 453 23.53 -3.78 15.38
C ALA A 453 24.26 -2.73 14.53
N LYS A 454 25.54 -2.97 14.20
CA LYS A 454 26.32 -2.04 13.38
C LYS A 454 25.85 -2.01 11.92
N ARG A 455 25.46 -3.16 11.35
CA ARG A 455 24.85 -3.22 10.01
C ARG A 455 23.57 -2.38 9.95
N ILE A 456 22.70 -2.50 10.95
CA ILE A 456 21.44 -1.73 11.04
C ILE A 456 21.70 -0.24 11.23
N PHE A 457 22.71 0.16 12.01
CA PHE A 457 23.06 1.59 12.15
C PHE A 457 23.68 2.16 10.85
N ALA A 458 24.47 1.38 10.11
CA ALA A 458 25.00 1.77 8.81
C ALA A 458 23.91 1.89 7.73
N SER A 459 22.95 0.96 7.69
CA SER A 459 21.82 0.99 6.76
C SER A 459 20.75 2.03 7.10
N ILE A 460 20.90 2.82 8.17
CA ILE A 460 20.04 3.97 8.47
C ILE A 460 20.65 5.24 7.89
N ALA A 461 19.89 5.90 7.01
CA ALA A 461 20.25 7.07 6.23
C ALA A 461 21.62 6.91 5.54
N PRO A 462 21.75 5.98 4.56
CA PRO A 462 23.01 5.77 3.85
C PRO A 462 23.48 7.04 3.14
N THR A 463 22.57 7.88 2.66
CA THR A 463 22.82 9.18 2.01
C THR A 463 23.40 10.26 2.93
N ILE A 464 23.50 10.02 4.25
CA ILE A 464 24.07 10.98 5.20
C ILE A 464 25.33 10.38 5.82
N TYR A 465 26.45 11.05 5.59
CA TYR A 465 27.75 10.69 6.14
C TYR A 465 27.84 10.98 7.65
N GLY A 466 28.44 10.06 8.41
CA GLY A 466 28.72 10.25 9.84
C GLY A 466 27.47 10.15 10.74
N HIS A 467 27.48 10.93 11.83
CA HIS A 467 26.43 11.00 12.85
C HIS A 467 25.92 9.63 13.38
N GLU A 468 26.84 8.70 13.69
CA GLU A 468 26.52 7.36 14.22
C GLU A 468 25.59 7.42 15.46
N ASP A 469 25.80 8.36 16.39
CA ASP A 469 24.95 8.53 17.58
C ASP A 469 23.48 8.78 17.23
N ILE A 470 23.22 9.54 16.16
CA ILE A 470 21.87 9.88 15.69
C ILE A 470 21.25 8.72 14.92
N LYS A 471 22.04 8.05 14.07
CA LYS A 471 21.61 6.82 13.39
C LYS A 471 21.21 5.74 14.41
N GLN A 472 22.01 5.56 15.47
CA GLN A 472 21.69 4.69 16.61
C GLN A 472 20.43 5.14 17.36
N ALA A 473 20.25 6.45 17.60
CA ALA A 473 19.05 6.97 18.26
C ALA A 473 17.76 6.71 17.47
N ILE A 474 17.77 7.01 16.17
CA ILE A 474 16.65 6.78 15.26
C ILE A 474 16.38 5.27 15.15
N ALA A 475 17.42 4.43 15.05
CA ALA A 475 17.27 2.98 15.04
C ALA A 475 16.48 2.47 16.27
N LEU A 476 16.93 2.84 17.47
CA LEU A 476 16.30 2.36 18.71
C LEU A 476 14.88 2.92 18.90
N ALA A 477 14.63 4.15 18.46
CA ALA A 477 13.28 4.70 18.39
C ALA A 477 12.37 3.91 17.43
N LEU A 478 12.89 3.49 16.27
CA LEU A 478 12.18 2.64 15.32
C LEU A 478 11.91 1.22 15.85
N PHE A 479 12.77 0.61 16.66
CA PHE A 479 12.49 -0.71 17.28
C PHE A 479 11.51 -0.64 18.47
N ARG A 480 11.46 0.49 19.18
CA ARG A 480 10.56 0.78 20.32
C ARG A 480 10.82 -0.12 21.55
N GLY A 481 10.61 0.38 22.77
CA GLY A 481 10.64 -0.43 23.99
C GLY A 481 9.40 -1.33 24.16
N VAL A 482 9.20 -1.91 25.34
CA VAL A 482 8.02 -2.72 25.68
C VAL A 482 7.07 -1.90 26.57
N GLU A 483 5.80 -1.80 26.18
CA GLU A 483 4.74 -1.27 27.05
C GLU A 483 4.45 -2.23 28.20
N LYS A 484 4.29 -1.73 29.43
CA LYS A 484 4.03 -2.56 30.61
C LYS A 484 2.80 -2.09 31.37
N ASN A 485 1.87 -3.01 31.64
CA ASN A 485 0.69 -2.77 32.50
C ASN A 485 0.82 -3.59 33.80
N PRO A 486 1.52 -3.09 34.84
CA PRO A 486 1.47 -3.68 36.18
C PRO A 486 0.06 -3.61 36.78
N GLY A 487 -0.71 -4.69 36.65
CA GLY A 487 -2.01 -4.88 37.31
C GLY A 487 -3.11 -3.91 36.88
N ASP A 488 -3.11 -3.49 35.61
CA ASP A 488 -4.08 -2.60 34.94
C ASP A 488 -4.37 -1.23 35.58
N LYS A 489 -3.69 -0.85 36.67
CA LYS A 489 -3.88 0.46 37.33
C LYS A 489 -3.05 1.58 36.73
N HIS A 490 -1.81 1.27 36.33
CA HIS A 490 -0.89 2.24 35.74
C HIS A 490 -0.21 1.61 34.53
N ARG A 491 -0.21 2.34 33.41
CA ARG A 491 0.46 1.92 32.18
C ARG A 491 1.80 2.63 32.07
N ILE A 492 2.87 1.86 32.01
CA ILE A 492 4.21 2.37 31.76
C ILE A 492 4.44 2.35 30.24
N ARG A 493 4.70 3.54 29.72
CA ARG A 493 5.03 3.82 28.33
C ARG A 493 6.26 3.01 27.86
N GLY A 494 6.15 2.42 26.66
CA GLY A 494 7.26 1.74 25.97
C GLY A 494 7.91 2.56 24.84
N ASP A 495 7.31 3.69 24.46
CA ASP A 495 7.79 4.56 23.38
C ASP A 495 9.05 5.34 23.77
N ILE A 496 10.03 5.36 22.87
CA ILE A 496 11.23 6.19 22.99
C ILE A 496 10.99 7.50 22.23
N ASN A 497 11.28 8.63 22.87
CA ASN A 497 11.25 9.95 22.24
C ASN A 497 12.67 10.45 21.94
N VAL A 498 12.87 11.03 20.76
CA VAL A 498 14.17 11.59 20.32
C VAL A 498 14.00 13.05 19.91
N LEU A 499 14.89 13.92 20.42
CA LEU A 499 14.99 15.32 19.98
C LEU A 499 16.34 15.55 19.29
N LEU A 500 16.29 16.01 18.05
CA LEU A 500 17.45 16.40 17.24
C LEU A 500 17.59 17.93 17.27
N CYS A 501 18.53 18.45 18.05
CA CYS A 501 18.88 19.87 18.07
C CYS A 501 20.20 20.09 17.33
N GLY A 502 20.40 21.27 16.73
CA GLY A 502 21.67 21.64 16.12
C GLY A 502 21.56 22.74 15.07
N ASP A 503 22.66 23.05 14.40
CA ASP A 503 22.72 24.15 13.45
C ASP A 503 21.82 23.90 12.20
N PRO A 504 21.37 24.96 11.48
CA PRO A 504 20.69 24.80 10.21
C PRO A 504 21.66 24.26 9.15
N GLY A 505 21.16 23.41 8.25
CA GLY A 505 21.98 22.76 7.21
C GLY A 505 22.52 21.36 7.58
N THR A 506 22.46 20.93 8.85
CA THR A 506 23.00 19.65 9.30
C THR A 506 22.10 18.43 9.01
N ALA A 507 21.47 18.39 7.82
CA ALA A 507 20.64 17.30 7.30
C ALA A 507 19.48 16.77 8.19
N LYS A 508 19.06 17.47 9.26
CA LYS A 508 18.03 16.98 10.21
C LYS A 508 16.69 16.61 9.54
N SER A 509 16.19 17.46 8.65
CA SER A 509 14.95 17.19 7.91
C SER A 509 15.06 15.97 6.98
N GLN A 510 16.27 15.66 6.47
CA GLN A 510 16.51 14.43 5.71
C GLN A 510 16.45 13.18 6.60
N PHE A 511 16.96 13.23 7.84
CA PHE A 511 16.77 12.14 8.81
C PHE A 511 15.29 11.89 9.13
N LEU A 512 14.47 12.94 9.24
CA LEU A 512 13.02 12.79 9.44
C LEU A 512 12.34 12.16 8.21
N ARG A 513 12.61 12.65 7.00
CA ARG A 513 12.09 12.05 5.75
C ARG A 513 12.49 10.59 5.61
N TYR A 514 13.75 10.26 5.91
CA TYR A 514 14.22 8.88 5.89
C TYR A 514 13.48 8.00 6.90
N ALA A 515 13.26 8.50 8.12
CA ALA A 515 12.45 7.82 9.13
C ALA A 515 10.99 7.64 8.67
N GLN A 516 10.43 8.56 7.87
CA GLN A 516 9.08 8.44 7.30
C GLN A 516 8.96 7.26 6.33
N HIS A 517 9.98 7.02 5.49
CA HIS A 517 9.96 5.92 4.52
C HIS A 517 10.23 4.54 5.13
N ILE A 518 11.03 4.46 6.20
CA ILE A 518 11.29 3.18 6.90
C ILE A 518 10.20 2.85 7.92
N ALA A 519 9.72 3.84 8.66
CA ALA A 519 8.77 3.60 9.73
C ALA A 519 7.49 3.04 9.13
N PRO A 520 6.98 1.90 9.63
CA PRO A 520 5.82 1.24 9.04
C PRO A 520 4.62 2.21 9.00
N ARG A 521 4.31 2.83 10.13
CA ARG A 521 3.30 3.89 10.24
C ARG A 521 3.98 5.17 10.71
N ALA A 522 4.09 6.17 9.84
CA ALA A 522 4.63 7.49 10.18
C ALA A 522 3.84 8.64 9.57
N ILE A 523 3.80 9.76 10.29
CA ILE A 523 3.17 11.00 9.84
C ILE A 523 4.17 12.13 10.07
N LEU A 524 4.46 12.89 9.02
CA LEU A 524 5.31 14.08 9.06
C LEU A 524 4.45 15.33 9.23
N THR A 525 4.82 16.15 10.20
CA THR A 525 4.20 17.45 10.49
C THR A 525 5.28 18.50 10.69
N THR A 526 4.96 19.77 10.40
CA THR A 526 5.86 20.92 10.63
C THR A 526 5.33 21.75 11.79
N GLY A 527 6.19 22.29 12.65
CA GLY A 527 5.78 23.01 13.86
C GLY A 527 4.90 24.24 13.59
N GLN A 528 5.02 24.85 12.41
CA GLN A 528 4.14 25.96 11.98
C GLN A 528 2.81 25.49 11.36
N GLY A 529 2.79 24.35 10.67
CA GLY A 529 1.55 23.78 10.10
C GLY A 529 0.72 22.98 11.12
N ALA A 530 1.37 22.50 12.18
CA ALA A 530 0.84 21.62 13.20
C ALA A 530 0.15 22.38 14.34
N SER A 531 -1.00 22.99 14.07
CA SER A 531 -1.87 23.53 15.13
C SER A 531 -2.31 22.43 16.11
N ALA A 532 -2.62 22.78 17.36
CA ALA A 532 -3.16 21.87 18.37
C ALA A 532 -4.38 21.08 17.86
N VAL A 533 -5.20 21.74 17.04
CA VAL A 533 -6.38 21.18 16.34
C VAL A 533 -5.95 20.04 15.41
N GLY A 534 -4.92 20.26 14.58
CA GLY A 534 -4.38 19.25 13.65
C GLY A 534 -3.51 18.17 14.31
N LEU A 535 -2.91 18.44 15.48
CA LEU A 535 -2.12 17.45 16.23
C LEU A 535 -2.97 16.48 17.05
N THR A 536 -4.02 16.99 17.70
CA THR A 536 -4.82 16.24 18.67
C THR A 536 -6.00 15.53 18.02
N ALA A 537 -7.17 16.17 18.05
CA ALA A 537 -8.36 15.83 17.30
C ALA A 537 -9.33 17.02 17.39
N TYR A 538 -10.18 17.17 16.37
CA TYR A 538 -11.16 18.24 16.32
C TYR A 538 -12.54 17.72 15.95
N VAL A 539 -13.56 18.53 16.25
CA VAL A 539 -14.94 18.17 15.95
C VAL A 539 -15.38 18.95 14.73
N GLN A 540 -15.65 18.23 13.65
CA GLN A 540 -16.19 18.76 12.40
C GLN A 540 -17.66 18.36 12.28
N ARG A 541 -18.44 19.13 11.52
CA ARG A 541 -19.80 18.72 11.16
C ARG A 541 -19.75 17.97 9.83
N HIS A 542 -20.12 16.70 9.83
CA HIS A 542 -20.11 15.87 8.61
C HIS A 542 -21.01 16.50 7.54
N PRO A 543 -20.54 16.72 6.29
CA PRO A 543 -21.31 17.45 5.27
C PRO A 543 -22.61 16.74 4.86
N VAL A 544 -22.55 15.41 4.69
CA VAL A 544 -23.72 14.58 4.37
C VAL A 544 -24.67 14.38 5.57
N THR A 545 -24.23 13.74 6.66
CA THR A 545 -25.13 13.36 7.77
C THR A 545 -25.54 14.55 8.65
N ARG A 546 -24.79 15.66 8.58
CA ARG A 546 -24.94 16.88 9.41
C ARG A 546 -24.73 16.66 10.90
N GLU A 547 -24.20 15.52 11.30
CA GLU A 547 -23.83 15.17 12.67
C GLU A 547 -22.45 15.73 13.04
N TRP A 548 -22.16 15.82 14.34
CA TRP A 548 -20.82 16.17 14.82
C TRP A 548 -19.93 14.93 14.83
N THR A 549 -18.94 14.91 13.95
CA THR A 549 -17.94 13.84 13.85
C THR A 549 -16.61 14.31 14.40
N LEU A 550 -15.90 13.42 15.09
CA LEU A 550 -14.56 13.69 15.59
C LEU A 550 -13.54 13.24 14.53
N GLU A 551 -12.73 14.17 14.04
CA GLU A 551 -11.62 13.90 13.13
C GLU A 551 -10.31 13.81 13.92
N ALA A 552 -9.58 12.72 13.70
CA ALA A 552 -8.32 12.41 14.38
C ALA A 552 -7.20 13.31 13.86
N GLY A 553 -6.47 13.96 14.77
CA GLY A 553 -5.24 14.68 14.43
C GLY A 553 -4.04 13.75 14.29
N ALA A 554 -2.91 14.30 13.84
CA ALA A 554 -1.71 13.56 13.46
C ALA A 554 -1.21 12.59 14.55
N MET A 555 -1.27 12.94 15.84
CA MET A 555 -0.80 12.04 16.91
C MET A 555 -1.72 10.83 17.14
N VAL A 556 -3.03 10.98 16.88
CA VAL A 556 -4.02 9.88 16.96
C VAL A 556 -3.95 9.01 15.71
N LEU A 557 -3.77 9.63 14.54
CA LEU A 557 -3.51 8.92 13.28
C LEU A 557 -2.18 8.15 13.32
N ALA A 558 -1.18 8.60 14.09
CA ALA A 558 0.11 7.92 14.30
C ALA A 558 0.12 6.89 15.46
N ASP A 559 -1.04 6.42 15.96
CA ASP A 559 -1.08 5.41 17.04
C ASP A 559 -0.32 4.12 16.68
N ARG A 560 0.55 3.67 17.61
CA ARG A 560 1.57 2.60 17.44
C ARG A 560 2.63 2.86 16.36
N GLY A 561 2.66 4.06 15.79
CA GLY A 561 3.61 4.51 14.79
C GLY A 561 4.63 5.52 15.32
N VAL A 562 5.15 6.33 14.40
CA VAL A 562 6.09 7.41 14.64
C VAL A 562 5.44 8.74 14.23
N CYS A 563 5.43 9.71 15.14
CA CYS A 563 5.08 11.09 14.83
C CYS A 563 6.38 11.87 14.60
N LEU A 564 6.55 12.41 13.40
CA LEU A 564 7.72 13.17 12.99
C LEU A 564 7.35 14.65 13.00
N ILE A 565 8.10 15.47 13.74
CA ILE A 565 7.84 16.91 13.87
C ILE A 565 9.11 17.68 13.48
N ASP A 566 9.07 18.39 12.36
CA ASP A 566 10.14 19.33 11.98
C ASP A 566 9.84 20.74 12.52
N GLU A 567 10.87 21.56 12.71
CA GLU A 567 10.79 22.93 13.27
C GLU A 567 10.00 23.03 14.59
N PHE A 568 10.26 22.10 15.52
CA PHE A 568 9.57 22.00 16.81
C PHE A 568 9.71 23.26 17.69
N ASP A 569 10.77 24.05 17.50
CA ASP A 569 10.98 25.34 18.16
C ASP A 569 9.90 26.39 17.81
N LYS A 570 9.37 26.36 16.58
CA LYS A 570 8.41 27.37 16.07
C LYS A 570 6.95 27.10 16.45
N MET A 571 6.68 26.11 17.28
CA MET A 571 5.32 25.76 17.72
C MET A 571 4.72 26.76 18.71
N ASN A 572 3.40 27.00 18.62
CA ASN A 572 2.71 27.89 19.57
C ASN A 572 2.56 27.23 20.96
N ASP A 573 2.50 28.04 22.02
CA ASP A 573 2.39 27.51 23.39
C ASP A 573 1.12 26.68 23.65
N GLN A 574 0.01 26.95 22.94
CA GLN A 574 -1.20 26.12 23.02
C GLN A 574 -0.90 24.68 22.56
N ASP A 575 -0.22 24.55 21.43
CA ASP A 575 0.15 23.27 20.81
C ASP A 575 1.13 22.50 21.72
N ARG A 576 2.06 23.23 22.38
CA ARG A 576 2.96 22.69 23.41
C ARG A 576 2.19 22.06 24.59
N THR A 577 1.08 22.67 25.06
CA THR A 577 0.26 22.08 26.14
C THR A 577 -0.44 20.78 25.75
N SER A 578 -0.93 20.67 24.51
CA SER A 578 -1.54 19.44 24.00
C SER A 578 -0.55 18.28 23.87
N ILE A 579 0.67 18.58 23.42
CA ILE A 579 1.76 17.59 23.33
C ILE A 579 2.16 17.08 24.72
N HIS A 580 2.12 17.91 25.78
CA HIS A 580 2.41 17.48 27.14
C HIS A 580 1.49 16.36 27.65
N GLU A 581 0.18 16.45 27.37
CA GLU A 581 -0.80 15.41 27.74
C GLU A 581 -0.51 14.11 26.98
N ALA A 582 -0.35 14.21 25.66
CA ALA A 582 -0.11 13.06 24.79
C ALA A 582 1.23 12.35 25.09
N MET A 583 2.33 13.08 25.33
CA MET A 583 3.62 12.47 25.63
C MET A 583 3.67 11.76 26.99
N GLU A 584 2.94 12.27 27.98
CA GLU A 584 2.89 11.72 29.35
C GLU A 584 1.94 10.53 29.45
N GLN A 585 0.69 10.70 29.03
CA GLN A 585 -0.40 9.76 29.28
C GLN A 585 -0.66 8.83 28.08
N GLN A 586 -0.10 9.15 26.91
CA GLN A 586 -0.36 8.43 25.64
C GLN A 586 -1.84 8.37 25.26
N SER A 587 -2.59 9.34 25.76
CA SER A 587 -4.01 9.55 25.53
C SER A 587 -4.31 11.04 25.49
N ILE A 588 -5.35 11.40 24.77
CA ILE A 588 -5.81 12.78 24.61
C ILE A 588 -7.28 12.81 25.03
N SER A 589 -7.61 13.63 26.02
CA SER A 589 -8.97 13.81 26.51
C SER A 589 -9.66 14.96 25.77
N ILE A 590 -10.82 14.70 25.18
CA ILE A 590 -11.59 15.69 24.43
C ILE A 590 -12.99 15.79 25.01
N SER A 591 -13.37 17.00 25.39
CA SER A 591 -14.69 17.37 25.89
C SER A 591 -15.19 18.58 25.11
N LYS A 592 -15.66 18.36 23.88
CA LYS A 592 -16.10 19.41 22.93
C LYS A 592 -17.39 18.98 22.24
N ALA A 593 -18.28 19.95 21.96
CA ALA A 593 -19.55 19.74 21.23
C ALA A 593 -20.46 18.60 21.76
N GLY A 594 -20.42 18.33 23.08
CA GLY A 594 -21.20 17.25 23.72
C GLY A 594 -20.55 15.86 23.64
N ILE A 595 -19.43 15.72 22.95
CA ILE A 595 -18.62 14.50 22.90
C ILE A 595 -17.60 14.57 24.03
N VAL A 596 -17.67 13.61 24.96
CA VAL A 596 -16.67 13.38 26.02
C VAL A 596 -16.01 12.04 25.72
N SER A 597 -14.80 12.08 25.17
CA SER A 597 -14.06 10.89 24.72
C SER A 597 -12.57 11.02 25.00
N SER A 598 -11.93 9.92 25.39
CA SER A 598 -10.47 9.81 25.44
C SER A 598 -9.99 8.97 24.26
N LEU A 599 -9.05 9.52 23.49
CA LEU A 599 -8.41 8.86 22.34
C LEU A 599 -7.02 8.38 22.73
N GLN A 600 -6.57 7.26 22.18
CA GLN A 600 -5.21 6.77 22.39
C GLN A 600 -4.26 7.38 21.34
N ALA A 601 -3.09 7.81 21.78
CA ALA A 601 -2.07 8.47 20.95
C ALA A 601 -0.68 7.90 21.28
N ARG A 602 -0.49 6.58 21.06
CA ARG A 602 0.73 5.85 21.44
C ARG A 602 1.76 5.93 20.33
N CYS A 603 2.31 7.12 20.12
CA CYS A 603 3.36 7.35 19.14
C CYS A 603 4.73 7.53 19.81
N THR A 604 5.77 7.12 19.10
CA THR A 604 7.13 7.64 19.32
C THR A 604 7.22 9.02 18.68
N VAL A 605 7.73 10.03 19.39
CA VAL A 605 7.93 11.37 18.83
C VAL A 605 9.40 11.53 18.47
N ILE A 606 9.68 11.79 17.20
CA ILE A 606 10.99 12.23 16.71
C ILE A 606 10.84 13.69 16.27
N ALA A 607 11.45 14.59 17.01
CA ALA A 607 11.38 16.03 16.76
C ALA A 607 12.73 16.57 16.29
N ALA A 608 12.72 17.48 15.32
CA ALA A 608 13.86 18.33 14.99
C ALA A 608 13.61 19.77 15.46
N ALA A 609 14.62 20.37 16.07
CA ALA A 609 14.58 21.75 16.56
C ALA A 609 15.86 22.49 16.16
N ASN A 610 15.75 23.80 16.01
CA ASN A 610 16.89 24.71 15.77
C ASN A 610 17.19 25.53 17.03
N PRO A 611 18.46 25.86 17.31
CA PRO A 611 18.85 26.71 18.43
C PRO A 611 18.49 28.17 18.15
N ILE A 612 18.23 28.90 19.23
CA ILE A 612 17.93 30.34 19.18
C ILE A 612 19.12 31.08 18.53
N GLY A 613 18.83 31.94 17.55
CA GLY A 613 19.87 32.66 16.80
C GLY A 613 20.57 31.83 15.71
N GLY A 614 20.14 30.59 15.45
CA GLY A 614 20.59 29.78 14.32
C GLY A 614 22.00 29.21 14.43
N ARG A 615 22.66 29.32 15.59
CA ARG A 615 23.91 28.59 15.92
C ARG A 615 23.92 28.14 17.37
N TYR A 616 24.44 26.93 17.62
CA TYR A 616 24.48 26.34 18.96
C TYR A 616 25.65 26.88 19.81
N ASP A 617 25.36 27.69 20.84
CA ASP A 617 26.38 28.21 21.77
C ASP A 617 26.74 27.20 22.88
N SER A 618 27.93 26.60 22.78
CA SER A 618 28.43 25.62 23.77
C SER A 618 28.78 26.17 25.16
N THR A 619 28.71 27.49 25.38
CA THR A 619 28.97 28.13 26.68
C THR A 619 27.73 28.18 27.59
N ARG A 620 26.54 28.20 26.98
CA ARG A 620 25.22 28.25 27.65
C ARG A 620 24.72 26.86 28.02
N THR A 621 23.65 26.77 28.80
CA THR A 621 22.97 25.48 29.00
C THR A 621 22.13 25.12 27.77
N PHE A 622 21.86 23.83 27.58
CA PHE A 622 20.95 23.38 26.53
C PHE A 622 19.55 24.01 26.63
N ALA A 623 19.05 24.26 27.85
CA ALA A 623 17.75 24.90 28.08
C ALA A 623 17.73 26.41 27.76
N ASP A 624 18.88 27.09 27.79
CA ASP A 624 18.98 28.50 27.35
C ASP A 624 19.16 28.62 25.82
N ASN A 625 19.59 27.53 25.16
CA ASN A 625 19.89 27.50 23.72
C ASN A 625 18.67 27.14 22.86
N VAL A 626 17.65 26.51 23.43
CA VAL A 626 16.43 26.08 22.76
C VAL A 626 15.25 26.61 23.55
N ASP A 627 14.27 27.25 22.90
CA ASP A 627 13.07 27.82 23.54
C ASP A 627 12.07 26.73 23.96
N LEU A 628 12.51 25.83 24.86
CA LEU A 628 11.73 24.70 25.34
C LEU A 628 11.73 24.64 26.85
N THR A 629 10.54 24.43 27.42
CA THR A 629 10.39 24.32 28.87
C THR A 629 10.96 23.00 29.39
N GLU A 630 11.56 23.02 30.58
CA GLU A 630 12.14 21.83 31.23
C GLU A 630 11.17 20.62 31.34
N PRO A 631 9.84 20.82 31.53
CA PRO A 631 8.86 19.73 31.44
C PRO A 631 8.76 19.05 30.05
N ILE A 632 9.08 19.73 28.94
CA ILE A 632 9.15 19.11 27.61
C ILE A 632 10.43 18.26 27.53
N LEU A 633 11.58 18.87 27.87
CA LEU A 633 12.88 18.23 27.77
C LEU A 633 12.98 16.95 28.60
N SER A 634 12.39 16.93 29.80
CA SER A 634 12.31 15.73 30.65
C SER A 634 11.41 14.60 30.13
N ARG A 635 10.74 14.77 28.98
CA ARG A 635 9.93 13.75 28.28
C ARG A 635 10.58 13.23 27.00
N PHE A 636 11.70 13.80 26.59
CA PHE A 636 12.56 13.23 25.57
C PHE A 636 13.52 12.25 26.25
N ASP A 637 13.57 11.01 25.73
CA ASP A 637 14.42 9.95 26.29
C ASP A 637 15.86 10.11 25.78
N VAL A 638 16.04 10.66 24.58
CA VAL A 638 17.33 10.93 23.93
C VAL A 638 17.37 12.36 23.40
N LEU A 639 18.45 13.08 23.73
CA LEU A 639 18.77 14.41 23.23
C LEU A 639 20.04 14.35 22.38
N CYS A 640 19.94 14.56 21.08
CA CYS A 640 21.09 14.61 20.17
C CYS A 640 21.39 16.06 19.81
N VAL A 641 22.64 16.51 20.03
CA VAL A 641 23.08 17.86 19.67
C VAL A 641 24.07 17.79 18.52
N VAL A 642 23.61 18.08 17.31
CA VAL A 642 24.49 18.29 16.16
C VAL A 642 25.17 19.64 16.28
N ARG A 643 26.47 19.68 16.02
CA ARG A 643 27.27 20.90 15.99
C ARG A 643 28.10 20.87 14.72
N ASP A 644 28.08 21.97 13.97
CA ASP A 644 28.94 22.13 12.81
C ASP A 644 30.36 22.54 13.24
N ILE A 645 31.28 21.56 13.28
CA ILE A 645 32.68 21.75 13.69
C ILE A 645 33.58 21.51 12.48
N HIS A 646 33.94 22.60 11.81
CA HIS A 646 34.94 22.67 10.74
C HIS A 646 36.17 21.79 11.04
N ASN A 647 36.39 20.77 10.24
CA ASN A 647 37.50 19.83 10.38
C ASN A 647 37.95 19.34 8.99
N PRO A 648 39.09 19.79 8.46
CA PRO A 648 39.41 19.64 7.04
C PRO A 648 39.45 18.18 6.55
N GLU A 649 39.83 17.22 7.41
CA GLU A 649 39.81 15.79 7.04
C GLU A 649 38.40 15.20 6.95
N GLU A 650 37.46 15.68 7.77
CA GLU A 650 36.08 15.20 7.76
C GLU A 650 35.28 15.92 6.67
N ASP A 651 35.56 17.20 6.46
CA ASP A 651 35.00 18.03 5.38
C ASP A 651 35.39 17.48 3.99
N GLU A 652 36.65 17.05 3.80
CA GLU A 652 37.10 16.42 2.53
C GLU A 652 36.37 15.08 2.28
N ARG A 653 36.20 14.27 3.32
CA ARG A 653 35.48 12.98 3.21
C ARG A 653 33.98 13.18 2.96
N LEU A 654 33.37 14.17 3.63
CA LEU A 654 31.99 14.58 3.40
C LEU A 654 31.79 15.09 1.97
N ALA A 655 32.67 15.95 1.49
CA ALA A 655 32.61 16.48 0.12
C ALA A 655 32.68 15.36 -0.92
N LYS A 656 33.66 14.45 -0.80
CA LYS A 656 33.78 13.26 -1.68
C LYS A 656 32.53 12.38 -1.65
N PHE A 657 31.97 12.15 -0.45
CA PHE A 657 30.75 11.37 -0.29
C PHE A 657 29.55 12.03 -0.98
N VAL A 658 29.37 13.34 -0.79
CA VAL A 658 28.28 14.12 -1.39
C VAL A 658 28.41 14.18 -2.92
N THR A 659 29.62 14.38 -3.46
CA THR A 659 29.83 14.36 -4.91
C THR A 659 29.52 12.99 -5.50
N ASN A 660 29.96 11.90 -4.88
CA ASN A 660 29.67 10.55 -5.34
C ASN A 660 28.16 10.27 -5.30
N SER A 661 27.47 10.68 -4.22
CA SER A 661 26.02 10.53 -4.11
C SER A 661 25.27 11.33 -5.17
N HIS A 662 25.72 12.54 -5.53
CA HIS A 662 25.07 13.33 -6.58
C HIS A 662 25.29 12.75 -7.98
N THR A 663 26.46 12.19 -8.28
CA THR A 663 26.72 11.48 -9.55
C THR A 663 25.83 10.26 -9.70
N LEU A 664 25.65 9.47 -8.62
CA LEU A 664 24.79 8.28 -8.62
C LEU A 664 23.30 8.60 -8.71
N LEU A 665 22.88 9.81 -8.35
CA LEU A 665 21.49 10.27 -8.40
C LEU A 665 21.17 11.06 -9.69
N HIS A 666 22.04 11.02 -10.71
CA HIS A 666 21.77 11.68 -11.98
C HIS A 666 20.79 10.85 -12.83
N PRO A 667 19.67 11.43 -13.32
CA PRO A 667 18.61 10.65 -13.97
C PRO A 667 19.09 9.88 -15.20
N GLU A 668 20.00 10.45 -16.02
CA GLU A 668 20.55 9.73 -17.19
C GLU A 668 21.33 8.46 -16.82
N LEU A 669 22.00 8.43 -15.66
CA LEU A 669 22.67 7.23 -15.17
C LEU A 669 21.66 6.23 -14.59
N GLN A 670 20.59 6.72 -13.95
CA GLN A 670 19.52 5.86 -13.45
C GLN A 670 18.78 5.17 -14.60
N ASP A 671 18.41 5.89 -15.67
CA ASP A 671 17.80 5.33 -16.88
C ASP A 671 18.70 4.28 -17.57
N LEU A 672 20.03 4.46 -17.52
CA LEU A 672 20.99 3.50 -18.06
C LEU A 672 21.17 2.26 -17.15
N ILE A 673 21.03 2.41 -15.84
CA ILE A 673 21.03 1.29 -14.89
C ILE A 673 19.73 0.48 -15.03
N GLU A 674 18.57 1.15 -15.16
CA GLU A 674 17.26 0.50 -15.33
C GLU A 674 17.12 -0.20 -16.70
N LYS A 675 17.85 0.22 -17.74
CA LYS A 675 17.86 -0.44 -19.07
C LYS A 675 18.82 -1.63 -19.20
N ASN A 676 19.90 -1.67 -18.41
CA ASN A 676 20.86 -2.78 -18.40
C ASN A 676 20.44 -3.82 -17.36
N GLY A 677 19.29 -4.46 -17.57
CA GLY A 677 18.59 -5.33 -16.61
C GLY A 677 19.27 -6.66 -16.30
N ASP A 678 20.45 -6.62 -15.70
CA ASP A 678 21.13 -7.77 -15.06
C ASP A 678 20.99 -7.67 -13.52
N ASP A 679 19.97 -8.31 -12.95
CA ASP A 679 19.74 -8.42 -11.50
C ASP A 679 20.89 -9.11 -10.72
N GLU A 680 21.93 -9.61 -11.40
CA GLU A 680 23.08 -10.28 -10.80
C GLU A 680 24.21 -9.33 -10.35
N ASN A 681 24.15 -8.02 -10.68
CA ASN A 681 25.19 -7.04 -10.34
C ASN A 681 24.77 -5.95 -9.33
N GLU A 682 23.66 -6.10 -8.60
CA GLU A 682 23.50 -5.45 -7.29
C GLU A 682 24.42 -6.12 -6.25
N GLY A 683 25.74 -5.97 -6.44
CA GLY A 683 26.71 -6.27 -5.39
C GLY A 683 26.32 -5.51 -4.12
N PRO A 684 26.36 -6.15 -2.93
CA PRO A 684 25.88 -5.53 -1.71
C PRO A 684 26.62 -4.22 -1.50
N LYS A 685 25.89 -3.09 -1.40
CA LYS A 685 26.50 -1.76 -1.24
C LYS A 685 27.34 -1.78 0.05
N ILE A 686 28.66 -1.92 -0.11
CA ILE A 686 29.63 -1.96 0.99
C ILE A 686 29.88 -0.51 1.40
N ASP A 687 29.56 -0.21 2.65
CA ASP A 687 29.86 1.09 3.23
C ASP A 687 31.39 1.21 3.43
N GLU A 688 32.07 2.00 2.57
CA GLU A 688 33.55 2.08 2.45
C GLU A 688 34.27 2.31 3.79
N LYS A 689 33.57 2.92 4.76
CA LYS A 689 34.09 3.28 6.08
C LYS A 689 33.90 2.18 7.13
N SER A 690 32.96 1.25 6.94
CA SER A 690 32.63 0.20 7.91
C SER A 690 32.90 -1.23 7.41
N GLY A 691 33.02 -1.43 6.08
CA GLY A 691 33.24 -2.75 5.48
C GLY A 691 32.06 -3.71 5.69
N LEU A 692 30.85 -3.16 5.84
CA LEU A 692 29.62 -3.90 6.12
C LEU A 692 28.66 -3.79 4.95
N GLU A 693 27.98 -4.90 4.63
CA GLU A 693 26.89 -4.91 3.66
C GLU A 693 25.69 -4.10 4.20
N ILE A 694 25.21 -3.16 3.40
CA ILE A 694 23.98 -2.41 3.67
C ILE A 694 22.78 -3.35 3.45
N ILE A 695 21.88 -3.39 4.43
CA ILE A 695 20.61 -4.15 4.34
C ILE A 695 19.64 -3.37 3.43
N PRO A 696 19.03 -3.99 2.40
CA PRO A 696 18.03 -3.35 1.55
C PRO A 696 16.86 -2.77 2.34
N HIS A 697 16.37 -1.59 1.94
CA HIS A 697 15.34 -0.84 2.69
C HIS A 697 14.07 -1.66 2.95
N GLY A 698 13.59 -2.42 1.95
CA GLY A 698 12.41 -3.28 2.09
C GLY A 698 12.60 -4.39 3.13
N LEU A 699 13.77 -5.03 3.15
CA LEU A 699 14.09 -6.07 4.14
C LEU A 699 14.27 -5.49 5.55
N LEU A 700 14.83 -4.28 5.66
CA LEU A 700 14.96 -3.57 6.94
C LEU A 700 13.60 -3.16 7.53
N ALA A 701 12.66 -2.69 6.70
CA ALA A 701 11.30 -2.40 7.13
C ALA A 701 10.58 -3.67 7.65
N LYS A 702 10.63 -4.77 6.87
CA LYS A 702 10.14 -6.09 7.26
C LYS A 702 10.77 -6.58 8.59
N TYR A 703 12.08 -6.37 8.78
CA TYR A 703 12.81 -6.72 10.00
C TYR A 703 12.30 -5.95 11.23
N ILE A 704 12.14 -4.62 11.11
CA ILE A 704 11.62 -3.77 12.19
C ILE A 704 10.21 -4.20 12.58
N MET A 705 9.35 -4.52 11.62
CA MET A 705 8.01 -5.04 11.87
C MET A 705 8.01 -6.38 12.62
N TYR A 706 8.78 -7.36 12.13
CA TYR A 706 8.89 -8.67 12.77
C TYR A 706 9.37 -8.55 14.23
N ALA A 707 10.36 -7.69 14.48
CA ALA A 707 10.89 -7.40 15.82
C ALA A 707 9.86 -6.71 16.72
N ARG A 708 9.05 -5.78 16.20
CA ARG A 708 7.99 -5.08 16.95
C ARG A 708 6.88 -6.02 17.44
N ASP A 709 6.42 -6.93 16.59
CA ASP A 709 5.24 -7.76 16.88
C ASP A 709 5.56 -9.03 17.66
N LYS A 710 6.57 -9.79 17.24
CA LYS A 710 6.85 -11.11 17.84
C LYS A 710 7.66 -11.05 19.14
N ILE A 711 8.36 -9.95 19.43
CA ILE A 711 9.44 -9.93 20.43
C ILE A 711 9.18 -8.89 21.53
N LYS A 712 9.12 -9.40 22.76
CA LYS A 712 8.83 -8.64 23.97
C LYS A 712 9.87 -9.02 25.03
N PRO A 713 11.05 -8.38 25.02
CA PRO A 713 12.15 -8.74 25.91
C PRO A 713 11.78 -8.55 27.38
N LYS A 714 12.37 -9.40 28.23
CA LYS A 714 12.26 -9.34 29.69
C LYS A 714 13.61 -8.94 30.31
N LEU A 715 13.54 -8.25 31.45
CA LEU A 715 14.70 -7.82 32.24
C LEU A 715 14.91 -8.79 33.39
N GLU A 716 16.10 -9.37 33.50
CA GLU A 716 16.49 -10.19 34.66
C GLU A 716 17.19 -9.34 35.74
N GLY A 717 17.29 -9.90 36.96
CA GLY A 717 17.56 -9.13 38.18
C GLY A 717 18.92 -8.40 38.22
N THR A 718 19.95 -8.94 37.56
CA THR A 718 21.33 -8.42 37.59
C THR A 718 21.46 -7.01 37.00
N SER A 719 20.67 -6.69 35.98
CA SER A 719 20.77 -5.40 35.28
C SER A 719 20.31 -4.21 36.14
N TYR A 720 19.41 -4.42 37.11
CA TYR A 720 18.84 -3.33 37.92
C TYR A 720 19.85 -2.67 38.86
N GLU A 721 20.78 -3.43 39.46
CA GLU A 721 21.79 -2.88 40.37
C GLU A 721 22.76 -1.95 39.63
N ARG A 722 23.17 -2.33 38.41
CA ARG A 722 24.06 -1.56 37.55
C ARG A 722 23.44 -0.22 37.13
N ILE A 723 22.17 -0.25 36.71
CA ILE A 723 21.40 0.96 36.36
C ILE A 723 21.20 1.86 37.59
N SER A 724 20.93 1.27 38.76
CA SER A 724 20.76 1.99 40.02
C SER A 724 22.04 2.71 40.46
N ASN A 725 23.20 2.06 40.34
CA ASN A 725 24.48 2.67 40.68
C ASN A 725 24.84 3.80 39.71
N LEU A 726 24.72 3.57 38.39
CA LEU A 726 24.91 4.61 37.37
C LEU A 726 24.06 5.86 37.64
N PHE A 727 22.79 5.67 38.03
CA PHE A 727 21.90 6.79 38.36
C PHE A 727 22.35 7.58 39.60
N LYS A 728 22.89 6.91 40.63
CA LYS A 728 23.47 7.60 41.81
C LYS A 728 24.68 8.44 41.41
N ASP A 729 25.54 7.90 40.55
CA ASP A 729 26.77 8.56 40.10
C ASP A 729 26.42 9.80 39.25
N MET A 730 25.59 9.61 38.22
CA MET A 730 25.07 10.71 37.39
C MET A 730 24.41 11.82 38.22
N ARG A 731 23.60 11.46 39.23
CA ARG A 731 22.93 12.44 40.10
C ARG A 731 23.88 13.14 41.08
N THR A 732 25.00 12.52 41.43
CA THR A 732 26.03 13.11 42.30
C THR A 732 26.84 14.14 41.52
N GLU A 733 27.37 13.76 40.35
CA GLU A 733 28.11 14.68 39.46
C GLU A 733 27.26 15.87 39.00
N SER A 734 25.97 15.63 38.69
CA SER A 734 25.04 16.70 38.30
C SER A 734 24.82 17.75 39.39
N LYS A 735 24.78 17.32 40.67
CA LYS A 735 24.66 18.25 41.81
C LYS A 735 25.93 19.08 41.99
N ILE A 736 27.10 18.48 41.82
CA ILE A 736 28.40 19.18 41.94
C ILE A 736 28.50 20.26 40.87
N THR A 737 27.96 19.99 39.68
CA THR A 737 28.17 20.84 38.51
C THR A 737 27.05 21.85 38.23
N GLY A 738 25.91 21.73 38.92
CA GLY A 738 24.75 22.61 38.69
C GLY A 738 24.12 22.44 37.31
N SER A 739 24.15 21.21 36.77
CA SER A 739 23.53 20.85 35.50
C SER A 739 22.04 20.54 35.65
N VAL A 740 21.37 20.32 34.51
CA VAL A 740 19.95 19.91 34.41
C VAL A 740 19.61 18.78 35.38
N ALA A 741 18.43 18.88 36.02
CA ALA A 741 18.04 17.98 37.09
C ALA A 741 17.66 16.58 36.58
N ILE A 742 18.52 15.58 36.84
CA ILE A 742 18.25 14.18 36.47
C ILE A 742 17.06 13.63 37.28
N THR A 743 15.97 13.35 36.58
CA THR A 743 14.74 12.75 37.12
C THR A 743 14.72 11.22 37.00
N ALA A 744 13.78 10.56 37.70
CA ALA A 744 13.59 9.11 37.59
C ALA A 744 13.21 8.65 36.16
N ARG A 745 12.69 9.54 35.31
CA ARG A 745 12.33 9.21 33.91
C ARG A 745 13.51 8.69 33.12
N HIS A 746 14.72 9.22 33.34
CA HIS A 746 15.93 8.76 32.66
C HIS A 746 16.29 7.30 32.99
N ILE A 747 15.86 6.77 34.15
CA ILE A 747 15.99 5.33 34.45
C ILE A 747 15.06 4.53 33.54
N GLU A 748 13.81 4.98 33.35
CA GLU A 748 12.88 4.37 32.42
C GLU A 748 13.39 4.47 30.98
N SER A 749 13.97 5.61 30.57
CA SER A 749 14.61 5.81 29.26
C SER A 749 15.72 4.77 29.01
N MET A 750 16.64 4.58 29.97
CA MET A 750 17.70 3.57 29.86
C MET A 750 17.17 2.15 29.74
N ILE A 751 16.07 1.84 30.45
CA ILE A 751 15.39 0.54 30.37
C ILE A 751 14.74 0.35 28.99
N ARG A 752 14.00 1.35 28.48
CA ARG A 752 13.39 1.31 27.13
C ARG A 752 14.44 1.13 26.03
N LEU A 753 15.57 1.84 26.14
CA LEU A 753 16.68 1.74 25.20
C LEU A 753 17.34 0.35 25.23
N ALA A 754 17.53 -0.24 26.42
CA ALA A 754 18.05 -1.61 26.55
C ALA A 754 17.09 -2.66 25.97
N GLU A 755 15.77 -2.50 26.18
CA GLU A 755 14.75 -3.34 25.55
C GLU A 755 14.72 -3.19 24.02
N ALA A 756 14.85 -1.97 23.50
CA ALA A 756 14.92 -1.73 22.06
C ALA A 756 16.18 -2.35 21.43
N HIS A 757 17.32 -2.31 22.14
CA HIS A 757 18.56 -2.97 21.70
C HIS A 757 18.45 -4.50 21.73
N ALA A 758 17.80 -5.07 22.75
CA ALA A 758 17.50 -6.51 22.78
C ALA A 758 16.54 -6.94 21.65
N LYS A 759 15.52 -6.13 21.32
CA LYS A 759 14.65 -6.36 20.15
C LYS A 759 15.41 -6.29 18.83
N LEU A 760 16.37 -5.36 18.69
CA LEU A 760 17.21 -5.27 17.50
C LEU A 760 17.96 -6.59 17.23
N HIS A 761 18.39 -7.29 18.28
CA HIS A 761 19.00 -8.63 18.21
C HIS A 761 18.00 -9.80 18.20
N LEU A 762 16.70 -9.53 18.07
CA LEU A 762 15.59 -10.49 18.22
C LEU A 762 15.63 -11.32 19.53
N ARG A 763 16.21 -10.78 20.61
CA ARG A 763 16.35 -11.47 21.91
C ARG A 763 15.10 -11.32 22.78
N GLN A 764 14.75 -12.39 23.49
CA GLN A 764 13.67 -12.40 24.50
C GLN A 764 14.11 -11.93 25.89
N TYR A 765 15.41 -11.72 26.09
CA TYR A 765 16.00 -11.31 27.36
C TYR A 765 17.03 -10.20 27.07
N VAL A 766 17.13 -9.24 27.98
CA VAL A 766 18.10 -8.14 27.91
C VAL A 766 19.42 -8.58 28.53
N ASN A 767 20.52 -8.46 27.79
CA ASN A 767 21.86 -8.79 28.28
C ASN A 767 22.58 -7.55 28.85
N ASP A 768 23.63 -7.77 29.64
CA ASP A 768 24.48 -6.68 30.15
C ASP A 768 25.13 -5.83 29.04
N ASP A 769 25.41 -6.42 27.87
CA ASP A 769 25.90 -5.68 26.69
C ASP A 769 24.85 -4.68 26.15
N ASP A 770 23.57 -5.06 26.17
CA ASP A 770 22.46 -4.20 25.74
C ASP A 770 22.28 -3.01 26.72
N VAL A 771 22.47 -3.28 28.02
CA VAL A 771 22.48 -2.26 29.09
C VAL A 771 23.71 -1.35 28.99
N ASN A 772 24.88 -1.88 28.61
CA ASN A 772 26.09 -1.07 28.38
C ASN A 772 25.91 -0.17 27.15
N ALA A 773 25.29 -0.67 26.08
CA ALA A 773 24.99 0.12 24.88
C ALA A 773 24.00 1.26 25.18
N SER A 774 22.90 0.99 25.90
CA SER A 774 21.95 2.03 26.32
C SER A 774 22.56 3.05 27.28
N THR A 775 23.38 2.57 28.24
CA THR A 775 24.13 3.42 29.17
C THR A 775 25.08 4.37 28.45
N LYS A 776 25.90 3.85 27.51
CA LYS A 776 26.85 4.66 26.73
C LYS A 776 26.12 5.75 25.97
N MET A 777 25.02 5.40 25.30
CA MET A 777 24.22 6.32 24.51
C MET A 777 23.56 7.41 25.39
N MET A 778 22.98 7.04 26.53
CA MET A 778 22.39 7.98 27.49
C MET A 778 23.44 8.95 28.06
N LEU A 779 24.63 8.43 28.41
CA LEU A 779 25.74 9.25 28.90
C LEU A 779 26.27 10.21 27.83
N GLU A 780 26.47 9.76 26.59
CA GLU A 780 26.97 10.62 25.52
C GLU A 780 25.95 11.72 25.17
N SER A 781 24.66 11.37 25.07
CA SER A 781 23.56 12.35 24.96
C SER A 781 23.59 13.38 26.10
N PHE A 782 23.69 12.93 27.36
CA PHE A 782 23.76 13.84 28.50
C PHE A 782 25.00 14.74 28.44
N ILE A 783 26.18 14.19 28.15
CA ILE A 783 27.46 14.91 28.02
C ILE A 783 27.40 15.98 26.93
N GLN A 784 26.80 15.67 25.77
CA GLN A 784 26.64 16.61 24.64
C GLN A 784 25.75 17.82 24.97
N THR A 785 24.79 17.68 25.89
CA THR A 785 23.96 18.81 26.36
C THR A 785 24.65 19.74 27.37
N GLN A 786 25.77 19.32 27.98
CA GLN A 786 26.47 20.12 28.99
C GLN A 786 27.38 21.20 28.41
N LYS A 787 27.65 22.23 29.23
CA LYS A 787 28.59 23.32 28.95
C LYS A 787 29.98 22.77 28.63
N ALA A 788 30.70 23.40 27.70
CA ALA A 788 32.03 22.93 27.26
C ALA A 788 33.07 22.77 28.40
N SER A 789 33.03 23.62 29.43
CA SER A 789 33.90 23.52 30.62
C SER A 789 33.65 22.24 31.44
N VAL A 790 32.38 21.90 31.59
CA VAL A 790 31.86 20.74 32.34
C VAL A 790 32.09 19.45 31.56
N MET A 791 31.88 19.48 30.25
CA MET A 791 31.94 18.32 29.35
C MET A 791 33.26 17.54 29.49
N ARG A 792 34.39 18.24 29.68
CA ARG A 792 35.71 17.62 29.89
C ARG A 792 35.82 16.89 31.24
N GLN A 793 35.26 17.48 32.30
CA GLN A 793 35.23 16.87 33.64
C GLN A 793 34.32 15.64 33.67
N MET A 794 33.10 15.76 33.10
CA MET A 794 32.15 14.65 32.96
C MET A 794 32.73 13.49 32.13
N ARG A 795 33.34 13.76 30.96
CA ARG A 795 34.00 12.72 30.16
C ARG A 795 35.17 12.03 30.88
N ALA A 796 35.86 12.74 31.78
CA ALA A 796 36.92 12.14 32.61
C ALA A 796 36.33 11.23 33.70
N ALA A 797 35.30 11.69 34.41
CA ALA A 797 34.61 10.91 35.46
C ALA A 797 33.94 9.64 34.89
N PHE A 798 33.16 9.78 33.82
CA PHE A 798 32.43 8.67 33.20
C PHE A 798 33.26 7.81 32.24
N ARG A 799 34.59 8.03 32.15
CA ARG A 799 35.47 7.27 31.24
C ARG A 799 35.37 5.76 31.45
N HIS A 800 35.16 5.28 32.68
CA HIS A 800 35.00 3.86 32.96
C HIS A 800 33.73 3.26 32.33
N HIS A 801 32.62 4.00 32.33
CA HIS A 801 31.35 3.58 31.73
C HIS A 801 31.34 3.74 30.20
N LEU A 802 32.02 4.77 29.67
CA LEU A 802 32.16 5.00 28.23
C LEU A 802 33.16 4.03 27.56
N ALA A 803 34.18 3.57 28.28
CA ALA A 803 35.24 2.71 27.76
C ALA A 803 35.00 1.21 27.96
N ALA A 804 33.89 0.78 28.58
CA ALA A 804 33.57 -0.63 28.74
C ALA A 804 33.38 -1.29 27.35
N PRO A 805 34.30 -2.18 26.91
CA PRO A 805 34.12 -2.83 25.63
C PRO A 805 33.00 -3.86 25.73
N VAL A 806 32.19 -3.97 24.67
CA VAL A 806 31.35 -5.14 24.45
C VAL A 806 32.26 -6.37 24.51
N ARG A 807 32.02 -7.28 25.46
CA ARG A 807 32.81 -8.51 25.57
C ARG A 807 32.42 -9.41 24.40
N GLN A 808 33.18 -9.30 23.31
CA GLN A 808 33.03 -10.20 22.17
C GLN A 808 33.12 -11.65 22.66
N PHE A 809 32.07 -12.43 22.44
CA PHE A 809 32.04 -13.86 22.71
C PHE A 809 32.98 -14.58 21.74
N ALA A 810 34.26 -14.60 22.08
CA ALA A 810 35.28 -15.45 21.48
C ALA A 810 36.02 -16.17 22.61
N THR A 811 36.33 -17.45 22.40
CA THR A 811 37.18 -18.31 23.27
C THR A 811 36.59 -18.80 24.63
N ILE A 812 35.48 -19.55 24.61
CA ILE A 812 35.18 -20.56 25.68
C ILE A 812 34.73 -21.92 25.09
N ASN A 813 35.37 -22.40 24.00
CA ASN A 813 35.10 -23.74 23.44
C ASN A 813 36.34 -24.64 23.27
N ASN A 814 37.55 -24.18 23.63
CA ASN A 814 38.81 -24.94 23.47
C ASN A 814 39.48 -25.35 24.81
N ALA A 815 38.70 -25.46 25.89
CA ALA A 815 39.22 -25.80 27.23
C ALA A 815 38.51 -27.00 27.90
N GLN A 816 37.84 -27.84 27.11
CA GLN A 816 37.28 -29.13 27.54
C GLN A 816 37.47 -30.19 26.43
N ASN A 817 38.73 -30.51 26.12
CA ASN A 817 39.14 -31.76 25.45
C ASN A 817 40.67 -31.93 25.46
N THR A 818 41.23 -32.12 26.67
CA THR A 818 42.53 -32.75 26.96
C THR A 818 42.45 -33.38 28.34
#